data_AF-A0A350HAI3-F1
#
_entry.id   AF-A0A350HAI3-F1
#
_cell.length_a   1.000
_cell.length_b   1.000
_cell.length_c   1.000
_cell.angle_alpha   90.00
_cell.angle_beta   90.00
_cell.angle_gamma   90.00
#
_symmetry.space_group_name_H-M   'P 1'
#
loop_
_entity.id
_entity.type
_entity.pdbx_description
1 polymer ?
#
loop_
_entity_poly.entity_id
_entity_poly.type
_entity_poly.pdbx_seq_one_letter_code
_entity_poly.pdbx_strand_id
1 'polypeptide(L)'
;MKWDFSLKKKQIKNQQSSEIDSTAVIYALKTIRIDEEELLGINREALDILSTINDNENILAGEIQKVEEKGHKLYASIQIVSEAADVLIEYARSSNEKTNAGINEINNIIQQLTVFTESTSNILSFIQPFNEYSQKIGFITDIIFNIAQMSESAARNAGIKAYHAGESGRGFEVIADRMLMLANKTFKLTKKIPEGINEIQKHTLNIISIINQTKNSTESMKKTINVLSFRLKDGENNLRDIVKNSDKMKEFISIQDSNKATITELNKDVTNVISSSLQSSEKLSTMVKTQADIKVSLLNLMQQIDIIMDMITNNRNLMPAISTEIKLFKKIENYLKNSKYISEQIISIIDEFIDSNSSQVGFITKYKDTIDSIEENEHMILKNVGDVEDNINLLISSVNDFSTNVNAVMTEIGVMKAVILELNEIFVSVSKNLEFILETSNELKELSEQTRLLSLYASIEAARAGKFQQSLSVIVIQTKDLIVKASEASQEINKIVTNMQMVIHNVMSIVSDEIESSNKIEYSIKNSKEIIDNIKESSDNFKSLIKEIYDSVSAQEKIRSDILQTYNGIKGETKKINEKANDLFSILKQDLLKTEDSIQMSVGIEDNMGKRFNITRNAEKNRFKFVMRNLPVHWHPCLIGDATSNHILQLYNAGLVKFGKDTNVIPSLAKYWTINEDATEWTFFLRENAYFHDGTPVTAEDVKESFKRVVLSPNAPFVNMIKGAPEYLKRRTKDIEGIKIINEYTIKFFLDYPYIPFLSNLAVCPLSVIKRDMVRFTDDQMRLNPIGCGPFIVSEITNEHIILESNHHHFEGEPYLDTIEIIIGDDSQSFNRLLTHEIDFAEIDAENIDTIKKNNRIDIRVMSTPSLDIQYVGMNMMKKNEITLYKQVRQALNYATDKSRYINETKNGAGLAAKGIFPPTLSAFNKSLQGYPYNPHKAKDLMKEVGLGEGVKHYFEMICSDSDKVLKRAEMLKDMWQEIGIKIKIVPLPWLELLGRMHAGKTELFMMGWAGDTGEPDNFLYPLFHSDSFGDGGNNTCYSNRRVDEMIVKARQITNYDSRMQLYQDIEKILVEDAPMVFLTHVYNQVAVASRTHGYYVHPLSVHPIEYVWKEWSENGE
;
A
#
# COMPACT_ATOMS: atom_id res chain seq x y z
N MET A 1 17.86 49.25 -31.61
CA MET A 1 18.26 50.37 -32.50
C MET A 1 17.03 51.24 -32.74
N LYS A 2 16.93 52.42 -32.12
CA LYS A 2 15.81 53.36 -32.32
C LYS A 2 16.04 54.16 -33.60
N TRP A 3 15.11 54.15 -34.53
CA TRP A 3 15.12 55.05 -35.69
C TRP A 3 14.12 56.19 -35.44
N ASP A 4 14.67 57.40 -35.40
CA ASP A 4 13.98 58.68 -35.18
C ASP A 4 13.53 59.23 -36.54
N PHE A 5 12.21 59.42 -36.72
CA PHE A 5 11.64 60.11 -37.87
C PHE A 5 11.03 61.43 -37.41
N SER A 6 11.87 62.47 -37.38
CA SER A 6 11.40 63.86 -37.34
C SER A 6 11.83 64.60 -38.62
N LEU A 7 10.93 65.49 -39.06
CA LEU A 7 11.09 66.55 -40.08
C LEU A 7 10.77 66.19 -41.55
N LYS A 8 9.51 66.44 -41.95
CA LYS A 8 9.11 67.70 -42.63
C LYS A 8 7.61 67.73 -42.97
N LYS A 9 6.85 68.55 -42.25
CA LYS A 9 5.54 69.05 -42.68
C LYS A 9 5.73 70.18 -43.70
N LYS A 10 5.28 70.00 -44.94
CA LYS A 10 4.82 71.11 -45.80
C LYS A 10 3.85 70.60 -46.89
N GLN A 11 2.60 71.05 -46.72
CA GLN A 11 1.51 71.26 -47.69
C GLN A 11 1.58 70.57 -49.07
N ILE A 12 0.65 69.62 -49.30
CA ILE A 12 -0.18 69.58 -50.52
C ILE A 12 -1.61 69.19 -50.09
N LYS A 13 -2.57 70.08 -50.33
CA LYS A 13 -4.02 69.80 -50.38
C LYS A 13 -4.36 69.45 -51.84
N ASN A 14 -5.28 68.49 -52.01
CA ASN A 14 -5.92 68.03 -53.26
C ASN A 14 -5.18 66.92 -54.04
N GLN A 15 -5.39 65.67 -53.61
CA GLN A 15 -5.88 64.57 -54.45
C GLN A 15 -6.33 63.43 -53.53
N GLN A 16 -7.63 63.13 -53.55
CA GLN A 16 -8.19 61.88 -53.02
C GLN A 16 -7.72 60.73 -53.91
N SER A 17 -6.65 60.06 -53.51
CA SER A 17 -6.35 58.66 -53.80
C SER A 17 -5.00 58.36 -53.14
N SER A 18 -4.98 58.09 -51.84
CA SER A 18 -3.84 57.35 -51.29
C SER A 18 -3.95 55.94 -51.87
N GLU A 19 -3.26 55.68 -52.98
CA GLU A 19 -3.01 54.31 -53.43
C GLU A 19 -2.47 53.54 -52.22
N ILE A 20 -3.19 52.48 -51.90
CA ILE A 20 -2.84 51.62 -50.78
C ILE A 20 -1.54 50.92 -51.19
N ASP A 21 -0.48 51.08 -50.42
CA ASP A 21 0.77 50.34 -50.65
C ASP A 21 0.54 48.87 -50.27
N SER A 22 0.01 48.12 -51.22
CA SER A 22 -0.24 46.68 -51.13
C SER A 22 1.02 45.93 -50.69
N THR A 23 2.21 46.40 -51.08
CA THR A 23 3.49 45.85 -50.67
C THR A 23 3.71 45.94 -49.16
N ALA A 24 3.37 47.08 -48.54
CA ALA A 24 3.52 47.27 -47.10
C ALA A 24 2.54 46.40 -46.30
N VAL A 25 1.32 46.22 -46.79
CA VAL A 25 0.30 45.34 -46.16
C VAL A 25 0.69 43.87 -46.31
N ILE A 26 1.12 43.44 -47.50
CA ILE A 26 1.64 42.08 -47.73
C ILE A 26 2.86 41.81 -46.84
N TYR A 27 3.75 42.79 -46.68
CA TYR A 27 4.91 42.65 -45.79
C TYR A 27 4.49 42.48 -44.33
N ALA A 28 3.52 43.27 -43.86
CA ALA A 28 2.93 43.11 -42.53
C ALA A 28 2.30 41.71 -42.33
N LEU A 29 1.47 41.26 -43.28
CA LEU A 29 0.83 39.94 -43.26
C LEU A 29 1.85 38.78 -43.25
N LYS A 30 2.90 38.87 -44.07
CA LYS A 30 3.99 37.88 -44.09
C LYS A 30 4.76 37.83 -42.78
N THR A 31 4.88 38.95 -42.08
CA THR A 31 5.69 39.02 -40.87
C THR A 31 4.93 38.52 -39.63
N ILE A 32 3.59 38.55 -39.62
CA ILE A 32 2.77 37.92 -38.56
C ILE A 32 2.66 36.40 -38.74
N ARG A 33 2.82 35.90 -39.97
CA ARG A 33 2.69 34.47 -40.25
C ARG A 33 3.68 33.66 -39.41
N ILE A 34 3.16 32.82 -38.51
CA ILE A 34 3.93 31.84 -37.75
C ILE A 34 3.89 30.53 -38.56
N ASP A 35 5.03 29.87 -38.71
CA ASP A 35 5.11 28.61 -39.44
C ASP A 35 4.32 27.51 -38.71
N GLU A 36 3.75 26.56 -39.47
CA GLU A 36 3.09 25.39 -38.91
C GLU A 36 4.08 24.54 -38.09
N GLU A 37 5.31 24.38 -38.59
CA GLU A 37 6.35 23.68 -37.83
C GLU A 37 6.70 24.40 -36.52
N GLU A 38 6.66 25.74 -36.52
CA GLU A 38 6.93 26.54 -35.34
C GLU A 38 5.79 26.46 -34.31
N LEU A 39 4.53 26.51 -34.75
CA LEU A 39 3.34 26.41 -33.89
C LEU A 39 3.15 25.02 -33.28
N LEU A 40 3.29 23.97 -34.09
CA LEU A 40 2.98 22.60 -33.68
C LEU A 40 4.19 21.81 -33.20
N GLY A 41 5.41 22.17 -33.62
CA GLY A 41 6.64 21.49 -33.21
C GLY A 41 6.84 21.51 -31.71
N ILE A 42 6.68 22.69 -31.10
CA ILE A 42 6.76 22.91 -29.64
C ILE A 42 5.78 22.02 -28.89
N ASN A 43 4.55 21.87 -29.37
CA ASN A 43 3.55 21.04 -28.70
C ASN A 43 3.87 19.55 -28.81
N ARG A 44 4.38 19.09 -29.97
CA ARG A 44 4.81 17.69 -30.12
C ARG A 44 5.95 17.38 -29.17
N GLU A 45 6.93 18.28 -29.07
CA GLU A 45 8.03 18.15 -28.12
C GLU A 45 7.55 18.17 -26.66
N ALA A 46 6.62 19.08 -26.32
CA ALA A 46 6.01 19.14 -25.00
C ALA A 46 5.27 17.83 -24.63
N LEU A 47 4.51 17.26 -25.56
CA LEU A 47 3.81 15.98 -25.35
C LEU A 47 4.77 14.79 -25.21
N ASP A 48 5.88 14.78 -25.95
CA ASP A 48 6.92 13.75 -25.84
C ASP A 48 7.64 13.80 -24.48
N ILE A 49 7.96 15.02 -24.02
CA ILE A 49 8.51 15.25 -22.68
C ILE A 49 7.53 14.79 -21.60
N LEU A 50 6.24 15.11 -21.73
CA LEU A 50 5.20 14.67 -20.79
C LEU A 50 5.05 13.15 -20.77
N SER A 51 5.10 12.48 -21.92
CA SER A 51 5.11 11.01 -21.97
C SER A 51 6.29 10.45 -21.18
N THR A 52 7.47 11.05 -21.34
CA THR A 52 8.67 10.65 -20.61
C THR A 52 8.54 10.90 -19.10
N ILE A 53 7.93 12.01 -18.69
CA ILE A 53 7.62 12.30 -17.28
C ILE A 53 6.72 11.21 -16.70
N ASN A 54 5.63 10.89 -17.38
CA ASN A 54 4.66 9.89 -16.94
C ASN A 54 5.28 8.48 -16.84
N ASP A 55 6.14 8.10 -17.79
CA ASP A 55 6.87 6.83 -17.72
C ASP A 55 7.80 6.77 -16.49
N ASN A 56 8.54 7.85 -16.22
CA ASN A 56 9.41 7.92 -15.04
C ASN A 56 8.61 7.96 -13.73
N GLU A 57 7.45 8.61 -13.70
CA GLU A 57 6.56 8.60 -12.53
C GLU A 57 6.02 7.22 -12.21
N ASN A 58 5.70 6.41 -13.22
CA ASN A 58 5.30 5.02 -13.02
C ASN A 58 6.44 4.17 -12.42
N ILE A 59 7.68 4.40 -12.87
CA ILE A 59 8.86 3.74 -12.28
C ILE A 59 9.06 4.21 -10.84
N LEU A 60 8.96 5.51 -10.58
CA LEU A 60 9.07 6.12 -9.26
C LEU A 60 8.04 5.53 -8.29
N ALA A 61 6.77 5.40 -8.71
CA ALA A 61 5.72 4.78 -7.91
C ALA A 61 6.07 3.32 -7.55
N GLY A 62 6.62 2.56 -8.49
CA GLY A 62 7.09 1.18 -8.25
C GLY A 62 8.26 1.09 -7.28
N GLU A 63 9.23 2.02 -7.33
CA GLU A 63 10.32 2.07 -6.35
C GLU A 63 9.83 2.48 -4.96
N ILE A 64 8.90 3.43 -4.89
CA ILE A 64 8.29 3.86 -3.63
C ILE A 64 7.54 2.70 -2.95
N GLN A 65 6.75 1.93 -3.69
CA GLN A 65 6.04 0.76 -3.15
C GLN A 65 7.01 -0.26 -2.54
N LYS A 66 8.19 -0.44 -3.15
CA LYS A 66 9.24 -1.32 -2.58
C LYS A 66 9.79 -0.77 -1.26
N VAL A 67 9.92 0.55 -1.10
CA VAL A 67 10.33 1.15 0.19
C VAL A 67 9.29 0.87 1.26
N GLU A 68 8.00 1.02 0.96
CA GLU A 68 6.90 0.75 1.89
C GLU A 68 6.91 -0.72 2.37
N GLU A 69 6.96 -1.67 1.44
CA GLU A 69 7.03 -3.11 1.76
C GLU A 69 8.24 -3.47 2.62
N LYS A 70 9.41 -2.89 2.31
CA LYS A 70 10.64 -3.10 3.09
C LYS A 70 10.56 -2.40 4.45
N GLY A 71 9.97 -1.21 4.53
CA GLY A 71 9.72 -0.48 5.76
C GLY A 71 8.86 -1.29 6.74
N HIS A 72 7.83 -1.98 6.25
CA HIS A 72 7.03 -2.90 7.08
C HIS A 72 7.83 -4.11 7.59
N LYS A 73 8.74 -4.66 6.78
CA LYS A 73 9.64 -5.75 7.24
C LYS A 73 10.63 -5.25 8.30
N LEU A 74 11.18 -4.05 8.11
CA LEU A 74 12.05 -3.41 9.09
C LEU A 74 11.32 -3.19 10.43
N TYR A 75 10.10 -2.66 10.36
CA TYR A 75 9.20 -2.50 11.51
C TYR A 75 9.01 -3.81 12.28
N ALA A 76 8.70 -4.91 11.57
CA ALA A 76 8.47 -6.20 12.20
C ALA A 76 9.72 -6.75 12.89
N SER A 77 10.89 -6.58 12.26
CA SER A 77 12.16 -7.00 12.87
C SER A 77 12.51 -6.18 14.13
N ILE A 78 12.27 -4.87 14.11
CA ILE A 78 12.45 -3.99 15.27
C ILE A 78 11.56 -4.45 16.44
N GLN A 79 10.30 -4.80 16.16
CA GLN A 79 9.35 -5.29 17.16
C GLN A 79 9.86 -6.57 17.83
N ILE A 80 10.39 -7.53 17.06
CA ILE A 80 10.93 -8.79 17.58
C ILE A 80 12.11 -8.53 18.53
N VAL A 81 13.03 -7.63 18.16
CA VAL A 81 14.17 -7.26 19.02
C VAL A 81 13.72 -6.63 20.34
N SER A 82 12.73 -5.73 20.27
CA SER A 82 12.14 -5.08 21.45
C SER A 82 11.53 -6.09 22.42
N GLU A 83 10.66 -6.98 21.93
CA GLU A 83 9.99 -7.99 22.74
C GLU A 83 10.96 -9.02 23.33
N ALA A 84 11.91 -9.52 22.53
CA ALA A 84 12.89 -10.51 22.99
C ALA A 84 13.80 -9.96 24.10
N ALA A 85 14.18 -8.68 24.02
CA ALA A 85 15.01 -8.04 25.02
C ALA A 85 14.25 -7.75 26.33
N ASP A 86 12.98 -7.36 26.28
CA ASP A 86 12.15 -7.20 27.48
C ASP A 86 12.03 -8.53 28.25
N VAL A 87 11.79 -9.64 27.52
CA VAL A 87 11.74 -10.99 28.11
C VAL A 87 13.10 -11.39 28.72
N LEU A 88 14.21 -11.05 28.05
CA LEU A 88 15.56 -11.31 28.55
C LEU A 88 15.81 -10.57 29.88
N ILE A 89 15.40 -9.29 30.01
CA ILE A 89 15.51 -8.52 31.25
C ILE A 89 14.72 -9.16 32.39
N GLU A 90 13.48 -9.57 32.14
CA GLU A 90 12.63 -10.19 33.16
C GLU A 90 13.25 -11.50 33.68
N TYR A 91 13.72 -12.36 32.77
CA TYR A 91 14.39 -13.60 33.16
C TYR A 91 15.70 -13.36 33.92
N ALA A 92 16.49 -12.35 33.54
CA ALA A 92 17.73 -12.01 34.24
C ALA A 92 17.48 -11.52 35.67
N ARG A 93 16.46 -10.67 35.87
CA ARG A 93 16.07 -10.19 37.20
C ARG A 93 15.56 -11.32 38.08
N SER A 94 14.67 -12.18 37.56
CA SER A 94 14.15 -13.34 38.30
C SER A 94 15.27 -14.31 38.69
N SER A 95 16.22 -14.58 37.79
CA SER A 95 17.37 -15.45 38.06
C SER A 95 18.30 -14.87 39.12
N ASN A 96 18.52 -13.54 39.11
CA ASN A 96 19.32 -12.85 40.11
C ASN A 96 18.69 -12.94 41.51
N GLU A 97 17.36 -12.74 41.63
CA GLU A 97 16.64 -12.90 42.90
C GLU A 97 16.75 -14.32 43.46
N LYS A 98 16.57 -15.35 42.62
CA LYS A 98 16.72 -16.76 43.02
C LYS A 98 18.16 -17.09 43.44
N THR A 99 19.16 -16.54 42.75
CA THR A 99 20.59 -16.72 43.09
C THR A 99 20.92 -16.15 44.48
N ASN A 100 20.37 -14.97 44.81
CA ASN A 100 20.53 -14.37 46.14
C ASN A 100 19.95 -15.24 47.25
N ALA A 101 18.80 -15.88 47.02
CA ALA A 101 18.25 -16.85 47.96
C ALA A 101 19.19 -18.05 48.15
N GLY A 102 19.81 -18.55 47.08
CA GLY A 102 20.81 -19.63 47.13
C GLY A 102 22.07 -19.27 47.92
N ILE A 103 22.58 -18.04 47.78
CA ILE A 103 23.73 -17.55 48.55
C ILE A 103 23.42 -17.54 50.06
N ASN A 104 22.21 -17.13 50.45
CA ASN A 104 21.78 -17.13 51.85
C ASN A 104 21.75 -18.56 52.43
N GLU A 105 21.26 -19.54 51.68
CA GLU A 105 21.29 -20.96 52.09
C GLU A 105 22.71 -21.48 52.31
N ILE A 106 23.65 -21.13 51.44
CA ILE A 106 25.07 -21.51 51.60
C ILE A 106 25.70 -20.87 52.84
N ASN A 107 25.39 -19.61 53.12
CA ASN A 107 25.90 -18.94 54.32
C ASN A 107 25.37 -19.62 55.59
N ASN A 108 24.10 -20.05 55.60
CA ASN A 108 23.52 -20.83 56.70
C ASN A 108 24.26 -22.16 56.90
N ILE A 109 24.62 -22.86 55.81
CA ILE A 109 25.39 -24.11 55.88
C ILE A 109 26.77 -23.88 56.51
N ILE A 110 27.50 -22.82 56.12
CA ILE A 110 28.82 -22.49 56.69
C ILE A 110 28.71 -22.27 58.21
N GLN A 111 27.66 -21.58 58.66
CA GLN A 111 27.39 -21.38 60.07
C GLN A 111 27.13 -22.71 60.80
N GLN A 112 26.31 -23.60 60.23
CA GLN A 112 26.01 -24.92 60.80
C GLN A 112 27.27 -25.81 60.90
N LEU A 113 28.13 -25.82 59.89
CA LEU A 113 29.41 -26.56 59.93
C LEU A 113 30.39 -26.02 60.97
N THR A 114 30.34 -24.72 61.26
CA THR A 114 31.16 -24.12 62.31
C THR A 114 30.73 -24.63 63.68
N VAL A 115 29.43 -24.64 63.97
CA VAL A 115 28.85 -25.22 65.20
C VAL A 115 29.17 -26.72 65.31
N PHE A 116 29.12 -27.44 64.19
CA PHE A 116 29.46 -28.85 64.12
C PHE A 116 30.94 -29.13 64.47
N THR A 117 31.87 -28.28 64.01
CA THR A 117 33.31 -28.42 64.31
C THR A 117 33.63 -28.17 65.80
N GLU A 118 32.90 -27.25 66.41
CA GLU A 118 33.02 -26.94 67.84
C GLU A 118 32.49 -28.11 68.69
N SER A 119 31.35 -28.68 68.30
CA SER A 119 30.72 -29.84 68.95
C SER A 119 31.61 -31.09 68.93
N THR A 120 32.19 -31.42 67.78
CA THR A 120 33.14 -32.54 67.64
C THR A 120 34.42 -32.34 68.47
N SER A 121 34.89 -31.10 68.62
CA SER A 121 36.02 -30.77 69.49
C SER A 121 35.69 -30.94 70.97
N ASN A 122 34.44 -30.66 71.37
CA ASN A 122 33.96 -30.89 72.73
C ASN A 122 33.91 -32.38 73.06
N ILE A 123 33.44 -33.24 72.14
CA ILE A 123 33.45 -34.71 72.31
C ILE A 123 34.87 -35.21 72.61
N LEU A 124 35.87 -34.74 71.87
CA LEU A 124 37.27 -35.13 72.10
C LEU A 124 37.75 -34.72 73.50
N SER A 125 37.44 -33.49 73.93
CA SER A 125 37.83 -32.99 75.24
C SER A 125 37.22 -33.79 76.39
N PHE A 126 35.99 -34.29 76.21
CA PHE A 126 35.29 -35.12 77.18
C PHE A 126 35.83 -36.54 77.28
N ILE A 127 36.30 -37.11 76.17
CA ILE A 127 36.82 -38.49 76.12
C ILE A 127 38.32 -38.56 76.46
N GLN A 128 39.07 -37.46 76.33
CA GLN A 128 40.51 -37.43 76.63
C GLN A 128 40.91 -37.97 78.02
N PRO A 129 40.16 -37.69 79.12
CA PRO A 129 40.45 -38.26 80.43
C PRO A 129 40.25 -39.78 80.53
N PHE A 130 39.59 -40.43 79.56
CA PHE A 130 39.25 -41.86 79.63
C PHE A 130 40.48 -42.76 79.64
N ASN A 131 41.56 -42.35 78.98
CA ASN A 131 42.81 -43.11 79.01
C ASN A 131 43.45 -43.05 80.41
N GLU A 132 43.44 -41.87 81.04
CA GLU A 132 43.92 -41.69 82.42
C GLU A 132 43.05 -42.46 83.42
N TYR A 133 41.72 -42.40 83.26
CA TYR A 133 40.79 -43.19 84.05
C TYR A 133 41.01 -44.70 83.89
N SER A 134 41.20 -45.16 82.66
CA SER A 134 41.51 -46.56 82.34
C SER A 134 42.82 -47.02 82.98
N GLN A 135 43.86 -46.19 82.95
CA GLN A 135 45.15 -46.47 83.60
C GLN A 135 45.04 -46.46 85.11
N LYS A 136 44.27 -45.53 85.70
CA LYS A 136 43.98 -45.49 87.13
C LYS A 136 43.25 -46.74 87.58
N ILE A 137 42.20 -47.17 86.87
CA ILE A 137 41.50 -48.42 87.16
C ILE A 137 42.48 -49.61 87.02
N GLY A 138 43.34 -49.63 86.01
CA GLY A 138 44.38 -50.65 85.84
C GLY A 138 45.34 -50.74 87.03
N PHE A 139 45.90 -49.60 87.45
CA PHE A 139 46.79 -49.51 88.62
C PHE A 139 46.09 -49.94 89.92
N ILE A 140 44.85 -49.50 90.11
CA ILE A 140 44.04 -49.89 91.27
C ILE A 140 43.75 -51.41 91.23
N THR A 141 43.52 -51.97 90.04
CA THR A 141 43.33 -53.42 89.85
C THR A 141 44.61 -54.19 90.15
N ASP A 142 45.78 -53.69 89.76
CA ASP A 142 47.09 -54.27 90.09
C ASP A 142 47.36 -54.20 91.61
N ILE A 143 46.92 -53.13 92.29
CA ILE A 143 46.94 -53.07 93.75
C ILE A 143 46.07 -54.19 94.33
N ILE A 144 44.84 -54.36 93.85
CA ILE A 144 43.95 -55.45 94.32
C ILE A 144 44.56 -56.83 94.02
N PHE A 145 45.21 -57.00 92.87
CA PHE A 145 45.91 -58.22 92.49
C PHE A 145 47.08 -58.53 93.42
N ASN A 146 47.94 -57.55 93.70
CA ASN A 146 49.05 -57.67 94.64
C ASN A 146 48.53 -57.94 96.06
N ILE A 147 47.46 -57.26 96.47
CA ILE A 147 46.77 -57.53 97.74
C ILE A 147 46.26 -58.97 97.78
N ALA A 148 45.69 -59.49 96.69
CA ALA A 148 45.23 -60.87 96.61
C ALA A 148 46.41 -61.87 96.73
N GLN A 149 47.54 -61.61 96.07
CA GLN A 149 48.76 -62.42 96.20
C GLN A 149 49.38 -62.37 97.60
N MET A 150 49.40 -61.19 98.21
CA MET A 150 49.86 -61.02 99.59
C MET A 150 48.91 -61.69 100.58
N SER A 151 47.59 -61.63 100.32
CA SER A 151 46.57 -62.32 101.12
C SER A 151 46.69 -63.83 100.98
N GLU A 152 46.98 -64.34 99.78
CA GLU A 152 47.31 -65.74 99.55
C GLU A 152 48.59 -66.16 100.29
N SER A 153 49.66 -65.36 100.21
CA SER A 153 50.92 -65.65 100.88
C SER A 153 50.78 -65.58 102.41
N ALA A 154 50.02 -64.61 102.90
CA ALA A 154 49.64 -64.49 104.30
C ALA A 154 48.78 -65.68 104.74
N ALA A 155 47.83 -66.13 103.92
CA ALA A 155 47.02 -67.31 104.17
C ALA A 155 47.86 -68.60 104.18
N ARG A 156 48.79 -68.79 103.25
CA ARG A 156 49.71 -69.94 103.25
C ARG A 156 50.65 -69.92 104.46
N ASN A 157 51.21 -68.76 104.79
CA ASN A 157 52.04 -68.59 105.98
C ASN A 157 51.24 -68.80 107.28
N ALA A 158 49.98 -68.36 107.30
CA ALA A 158 49.03 -68.67 108.37
C ALA A 158 48.81 -70.18 108.50
N GLY A 159 48.56 -70.88 107.39
CA GLY A 159 48.41 -72.33 107.36
C GLY A 159 49.67 -73.07 107.85
N ILE A 160 50.86 -72.66 107.40
CA ILE A 160 52.14 -73.26 107.83
C ILE A 160 52.37 -73.02 109.33
N LYS A 161 52.17 -71.80 109.83
CA LYS A 161 52.32 -71.51 111.27
C LYS A 161 51.27 -72.23 112.12
N ALA A 162 50.05 -72.35 111.62
CA ALA A 162 48.97 -73.11 112.25
C ALA A 162 49.34 -74.60 112.35
N TYR A 163 49.90 -75.18 111.29
CA TYR A 163 50.39 -76.57 111.26
C TYR A 163 51.50 -76.81 112.31
N HIS A 164 52.44 -75.87 112.46
CA HIS A 164 53.49 -75.93 113.48
C HIS A 164 52.99 -75.77 114.92
N ALA A 165 51.81 -75.17 115.13
CA ALA A 165 51.19 -75.00 116.45
C ALA A 165 50.39 -76.24 116.92
N GLY A 166 50.32 -77.31 116.12
CA GLY A 166 49.67 -78.57 116.47
C GLY A 166 48.16 -78.43 116.73
N GLU A 167 47.62 -79.14 117.72
CA GLU A 167 46.18 -79.04 118.06
C GLU A 167 45.72 -77.62 118.40
N SER A 168 46.63 -76.76 118.86
CA SER A 168 46.34 -75.36 119.21
C SER A 168 46.17 -74.44 117.99
N GLY A 169 46.49 -74.91 116.78
CA GLY A 169 46.45 -74.13 115.52
C GLY A 169 45.37 -74.53 114.51
N ARG A 170 44.66 -75.65 114.70
CA ARG A 170 43.69 -76.19 113.71
C ARG A 170 42.57 -75.23 113.30
N GLY A 171 42.06 -74.42 114.23
CA GLY A 171 41.02 -73.41 113.92
C GLY A 171 41.51 -72.36 112.93
N PHE A 172 42.80 -72.04 112.96
CA PHE A 172 43.44 -71.05 112.10
C PHE A 172 43.78 -71.63 110.71
N GLU A 173 44.05 -72.94 110.62
CA GLU A 173 44.29 -73.67 109.37
C GLU A 173 43.04 -73.65 108.45
N VAL A 174 41.85 -73.87 108.99
CA VAL A 174 40.59 -73.81 108.23
C VAL A 174 40.32 -72.40 107.69
N ILE A 175 40.65 -71.38 108.49
CA ILE A 175 40.50 -69.98 108.10
C ILE A 175 41.52 -69.62 107.01
N ALA A 176 42.76 -70.09 107.13
CA ALA A 176 43.81 -69.93 106.12
C ALA A 176 43.39 -70.55 104.77
N ASP A 177 42.86 -71.77 104.74
CA ASP A 177 42.38 -72.41 103.50
C ASP A 177 41.21 -71.64 102.86
N ARG A 178 40.29 -71.14 103.68
CA ARG A 178 39.15 -70.36 103.18
C ARG A 178 39.59 -68.99 102.67
N MET A 179 40.57 -68.35 103.30
CA MET A 179 41.20 -67.12 102.82
C MET A 179 41.98 -67.36 101.53
N LEU A 180 42.64 -68.51 101.38
CA LEU A 180 43.29 -68.92 100.15
C LEU A 180 42.27 -69.12 99.01
N MET A 181 41.10 -69.70 99.30
CA MET A 181 40.02 -69.83 98.33
C MET A 181 39.46 -68.47 97.88
N LEU A 182 39.25 -67.54 98.82
CA LEU A 182 38.77 -66.19 98.51
C LEU A 182 39.82 -65.39 97.73
N ALA A 183 41.09 -65.45 98.12
CA ALA A 183 42.19 -64.85 97.38
C ALA A 183 42.26 -65.37 95.93
N ASN A 184 42.05 -66.67 95.71
CA ASN A 184 41.96 -67.27 94.38
C ASN A 184 40.74 -66.78 93.57
N LYS A 185 39.60 -66.52 94.20
CA LYS A 185 38.43 -65.93 93.52
C LYS A 185 38.68 -64.46 93.17
N THR A 186 39.21 -63.69 94.11
CA THR A 186 39.63 -62.29 93.89
C THR A 186 40.63 -62.25 92.73
N PHE A 187 41.60 -63.15 92.68
CA PHE A 187 42.57 -63.29 91.59
C PHE A 187 41.92 -63.54 90.21
N LYS A 188 40.88 -64.38 90.15
CA LYS A 188 40.14 -64.63 88.90
C LYS A 188 39.36 -63.41 88.43
N LEU A 189 38.76 -62.64 89.34
CA LEU A 189 38.00 -61.44 89.00
C LEU A 189 38.91 -60.25 88.66
N THR A 190 40.05 -60.10 89.33
CA THR A 190 41.07 -59.09 88.98
C THR A 190 41.65 -59.28 87.59
N LYS A 191 41.49 -60.46 86.97
CA LYS A 191 41.88 -60.70 85.57
C LYS A 191 40.83 -60.24 84.55
N LYS A 192 39.57 -60.06 84.93
CA LYS A 192 38.48 -59.65 84.02
C LYS A 192 38.39 -58.13 83.82
N ILE A 193 38.70 -57.34 84.85
CA ILE A 193 38.70 -55.87 84.76
C ILE A 193 39.69 -55.36 83.69
N PRO A 194 40.93 -55.88 83.59
CA PRO A 194 41.86 -55.51 82.52
C PRO A 194 41.35 -55.80 81.11
N GLU A 195 40.54 -56.85 80.91
CA GLU A 195 39.94 -57.16 79.60
C GLU A 195 38.93 -56.06 79.19
N GLY A 196 38.06 -55.64 80.11
CA GLY A 196 37.14 -54.52 79.89
C GLY A 196 37.85 -53.19 79.68
N ILE A 197 38.94 -52.94 80.42
CA ILE A 197 39.78 -51.74 80.25
C ILE A 197 40.45 -51.73 78.88
N ASN A 198 40.98 -52.86 78.42
CA ASN A 198 41.62 -52.95 77.10
C ASN A 198 40.62 -52.66 75.98
N GLU A 199 39.40 -53.16 76.06
CA GLU A 199 38.36 -52.84 75.08
C GLU A 199 37.93 -51.36 75.16
N ILE A 200 37.84 -50.76 76.36
CA ILE A 200 37.58 -49.31 76.49
C ILE A 200 38.74 -48.49 75.89
N GLN A 201 40.00 -48.86 76.14
CA GLN A 201 41.17 -48.19 75.57
C GLN A 201 41.19 -48.29 74.04
N LYS A 202 40.91 -49.48 73.50
CA LYS A 202 40.79 -49.71 72.05
C LYS A 202 39.67 -48.88 71.44
N HIS A 203 38.49 -48.87 72.05
CA HIS A 203 37.38 -48.03 71.61
C HIS A 203 37.69 -46.53 71.75
N THR A 204 38.39 -46.10 72.80
CA THR A 204 38.82 -44.71 72.99
C THR A 204 39.79 -44.27 71.90
N LEU A 205 40.75 -45.12 71.51
CA LEU A 205 41.66 -44.86 70.39
C LEU A 205 40.90 -44.80 69.06
N ASN A 206 39.93 -45.69 68.85
CA ASN A 206 39.05 -45.65 67.68
C ASN A 206 38.22 -44.37 67.64
N ILE A 207 37.62 -43.94 68.76
CA ILE A 207 36.88 -42.67 68.88
C ILE A 207 37.78 -41.50 68.50
N ILE A 208 39.02 -41.43 69.01
CA ILE A 208 39.97 -40.37 68.65
C ILE A 208 40.27 -40.38 67.15
N SER A 209 40.51 -41.56 66.56
CA SER A 209 40.74 -41.70 65.12
C SER A 209 39.54 -41.21 64.32
N ILE A 210 38.33 -41.60 64.72
CA ILE A 210 37.09 -41.27 64.04
C ILE A 210 36.75 -39.78 64.17
N ILE A 211 36.95 -39.17 65.34
CA ILE A 211 36.76 -37.73 65.53
C ILE A 211 37.75 -36.94 64.67
N ASN A 212 39.01 -37.38 64.58
CA ASN A 212 39.99 -36.75 63.69
C ASN A 212 39.59 -36.88 62.21
N GLN A 213 39.07 -38.04 61.80
CA GLN A 213 38.51 -38.22 60.45
C GLN A 213 37.33 -37.29 60.20
N THR A 214 36.40 -37.18 61.15
CA THR A 214 35.23 -36.30 61.09
C THR A 214 35.63 -34.83 61.00
N LYS A 215 36.64 -34.41 61.79
CA LYS A 215 37.20 -33.06 61.76
C LYS A 215 37.84 -32.74 60.41
N ASN A 216 38.61 -33.67 59.85
CA ASN A 216 39.23 -33.51 58.53
C ASN A 216 38.15 -33.43 57.42
N SER A 217 37.12 -34.27 57.49
CA SER A 217 35.98 -34.21 56.56
C SER A 217 35.22 -32.88 56.69
N THR A 218 35.01 -32.38 57.90
CA THR A 218 34.31 -31.10 58.14
C THR A 218 35.12 -29.90 57.62
N GLU A 219 36.44 -29.90 57.82
CA GLU A 219 37.33 -28.87 57.27
C GLU A 219 37.46 -28.95 55.75
N SER A 220 37.42 -30.15 55.16
CA SER A 220 37.30 -30.35 53.71
C SER A 220 35.99 -29.75 53.19
N MET A 221 34.87 -30.09 53.81
CA MET A 221 33.55 -29.56 53.46
C MET A 221 33.49 -28.04 53.55
N LYS A 222 34.03 -27.42 54.62
CA LYS A 222 34.11 -25.96 54.73
C LYS A 222 34.89 -25.34 53.56
N LYS A 223 36.02 -25.93 53.16
CA LYS A 223 36.78 -25.45 52.00
C LYS A 223 35.95 -25.56 50.72
N THR A 224 35.33 -26.71 50.47
CA THR A 224 34.50 -26.94 49.29
C THR A 224 33.28 -26.02 49.27
N ILE A 225 32.63 -25.78 50.41
CA ILE A 225 31.47 -24.88 50.54
C ILE A 225 31.87 -23.42 50.41
N ASN A 226 33.05 -23.00 50.87
CA ASN A 226 33.57 -21.67 50.60
C ASN A 226 33.82 -21.46 49.10
N VAL A 227 34.30 -22.50 48.40
CA VAL A 227 34.41 -22.47 46.92
C VAL A 227 33.02 -22.37 46.29
N LEU A 228 32.03 -23.12 46.77
CA LEU A 228 30.64 -23.02 46.30
C LEU A 228 30.06 -21.60 46.52
N SER A 229 30.27 -21.00 47.69
CA SER A 229 29.85 -19.63 48.02
C SER A 229 30.48 -18.62 47.07
N PHE A 230 31.79 -18.74 46.82
CA PHE A 230 32.51 -17.90 45.88
C PHE A 230 31.95 -18.03 44.46
N ARG A 231 31.70 -19.25 43.99
CA ARG A 231 31.13 -19.51 42.65
C ARG A 231 29.69 -19.02 42.48
N LEU A 232 28.85 -19.13 43.52
CA LEU A 232 27.52 -18.51 43.48
C LEU A 232 27.61 -16.99 43.38
N LYS A 233 28.56 -16.38 44.09
CA LYS A 233 28.77 -14.94 44.05
C LYS A 233 29.33 -14.46 42.71
N ASP A 234 30.19 -15.26 42.08
CA ASP A 234 30.61 -15.05 40.69
C ASP A 234 29.38 -15.11 39.76
N GLY A 235 28.49 -16.08 39.96
CA GLY A 235 27.22 -16.20 39.22
C GLY A 235 26.28 -15.00 39.43
N GLU A 236 26.13 -14.52 40.66
CA GLU A 236 25.36 -13.30 41.00
C GLU A 236 25.94 -12.07 40.30
N ASN A 237 27.26 -11.90 40.30
CA ASN A 237 27.92 -10.80 39.60
C ASN A 237 27.67 -10.85 38.09
N ASN A 238 27.80 -12.04 37.48
CA ASN A 238 27.50 -12.23 36.05
C ASN A 238 26.03 -11.91 35.75
N LEU A 239 25.08 -12.35 36.60
CA LEU A 239 23.65 -12.01 36.46
C LEU A 239 23.38 -10.52 36.64
N ARG A 240 24.06 -9.85 37.57
CA ARG A 240 23.97 -8.39 37.74
C ARG A 240 24.49 -7.65 36.52
N ASP A 241 25.58 -8.12 35.92
CA ASP A 241 26.13 -7.54 34.70
C ASP A 241 25.25 -7.82 33.48
N ILE A 242 24.61 -9.00 33.40
CA ILE A 242 23.55 -9.29 32.43
C ILE A 242 22.39 -8.30 32.58
N VAL A 243 21.84 -8.11 33.79
CA VAL A 243 20.76 -7.14 34.04
C VAL A 243 21.19 -5.73 33.63
N LYS A 244 22.39 -5.30 34.01
CA LYS A 244 22.92 -3.97 33.69
C LYS A 244 23.08 -3.75 32.18
N ASN A 245 23.61 -4.73 31.46
CA ASN A 245 23.78 -4.63 30.01
C ASN A 245 22.43 -4.75 29.27
N SER A 246 21.47 -5.49 29.84
CA SER A 246 20.11 -5.59 29.33
C SER A 246 19.31 -4.29 29.56
N ASP A 247 19.49 -3.61 30.69
CA ASP A 247 18.88 -2.29 30.96
C ASP A 247 19.40 -1.23 29.97
N LYS A 248 20.68 -1.27 29.57
CA LYS A 248 21.19 -0.42 28.49
C LYS A 248 20.51 -0.74 27.15
N MET A 249 20.25 -2.01 26.87
CA MET A 249 19.52 -2.44 25.67
C MET A 249 18.13 -1.80 25.61
N LYS A 250 17.44 -1.66 26.75
CA LYS A 250 16.12 -1.02 26.87
C LYS A 250 16.11 0.45 26.45
N GLU A 251 17.18 1.20 26.72
CA GLU A 251 17.33 2.58 26.25
C GLU A 251 17.34 2.64 24.71
N PHE A 252 18.08 1.73 24.06
CA PHE A 252 18.10 1.62 22.59
C PHE A 252 16.78 1.13 22.02
N ILE A 253 16.06 0.26 22.73
CA ILE A 253 14.73 -0.20 22.32
C ILE A 253 13.72 0.95 22.34
N SER A 254 13.77 1.83 23.34
CA SER A 254 12.92 3.03 23.35
C SER A 254 13.20 3.95 22.15
N ILE A 255 14.45 4.03 21.69
CA ILE A 255 14.82 4.78 20.47
C ILE A 255 14.27 4.05 19.24
N GLN A 256 14.37 2.73 19.18
CA GLN A 256 13.81 1.91 18.10
C GLN A 256 12.28 2.03 18.01
N ASP A 257 11.56 2.10 19.14
CA ASP A 257 10.12 2.37 19.18
C ASP A 257 9.76 3.77 18.67
N SER A 258 10.62 4.77 18.91
CA SER A 258 10.47 6.10 18.33
C SER A 258 10.72 6.09 16.81
N ASN A 259 11.74 5.35 16.36
CA ASN A 259 12.04 5.16 14.94
C ASN A 259 10.88 4.43 14.23
N LYS A 260 10.26 3.46 14.90
CA LYS A 260 9.05 2.76 14.46
C LYS A 260 7.86 3.69 14.22
N ALA A 261 7.59 4.63 15.13
CA ALA A 261 6.54 5.64 14.94
C ALA A 261 6.85 6.54 13.74
N THR A 262 8.11 6.97 13.62
CA THR A 262 8.60 7.80 12.52
C THR A 262 8.47 7.11 11.15
N ILE A 263 8.87 5.83 11.04
CA ILE A 263 8.73 5.03 9.81
C ILE A 263 7.25 4.92 9.39
N THR A 264 6.35 4.74 10.36
CA THR A 264 4.91 4.62 10.09
C THR A 264 4.33 5.93 9.54
N GLU A 265 4.71 7.07 10.12
CA GLU A 265 4.29 8.39 9.64
C GLU A 265 4.86 8.67 8.24
N LEU A 266 6.14 8.37 8.02
CA LEU A 266 6.79 8.57 6.73
C LEU A 266 6.20 7.69 5.61
N ASN A 267 5.84 6.43 5.88
CA ASN A 267 5.18 5.57 4.89
C ASN A 267 3.83 6.17 4.41
N LYS A 268 3.09 6.81 5.32
CA LYS A 268 1.84 7.50 4.99
C LYS A 268 2.08 8.73 4.10
N ASP A 269 3.11 9.52 4.43
CA ASP A 269 3.47 10.71 3.66
C ASP A 269 3.90 10.36 2.23
N VAL A 270 4.69 9.29 2.09
CA VAL A 270 5.17 8.76 0.80
C VAL A 270 4.01 8.34 -0.13
N THR A 271 2.93 7.79 0.42
CA THR A 271 1.74 7.40 -0.37
C THR A 271 0.97 8.63 -0.89
N ASN A 272 0.83 9.66 -0.05
CA ASN A 272 0.16 10.91 -0.45
C ASN A 272 0.96 11.64 -1.54
N VAL A 273 2.29 11.54 -1.46
CA VAL A 273 3.23 12.11 -2.43
C VAL A 273 3.02 11.55 -3.83
N ILE A 274 2.94 10.22 -4.01
CA ILE A 274 2.69 9.59 -5.32
C ILE A 274 1.40 10.12 -5.94
N SER A 275 0.34 10.12 -5.14
CA SER A 275 -1.00 10.55 -5.57
C SER A 275 -0.98 12.02 -6.03
N SER A 276 -0.26 12.88 -5.32
CA SER A 276 -0.15 14.30 -5.70
C SER A 276 0.69 14.54 -6.98
N SER A 277 1.73 13.72 -7.22
CA SER A 277 2.61 13.85 -8.39
C SER A 277 1.88 13.46 -9.67
N LEU A 278 1.26 12.28 -9.66
CA LEU A 278 0.48 11.76 -10.78
C LEU A 278 -0.63 12.76 -11.17
N GLN A 279 -1.28 13.37 -10.17
CA GLN A 279 -2.39 14.28 -10.39
C GLN A 279 -1.93 15.56 -11.09
N SER A 280 -0.74 16.02 -10.72
CA SER A 280 -0.12 17.21 -11.28
C SER A 280 0.34 16.96 -12.73
N SER A 281 0.90 15.78 -13.01
CA SER A 281 1.33 15.35 -14.35
C SER A 281 0.15 15.22 -15.33
N GLU A 282 -0.97 14.65 -14.88
CA GLU A 282 -2.18 14.57 -15.70
C GLU A 282 -2.82 15.93 -15.97
N LYS A 283 -2.84 16.80 -14.96
CA LYS A 283 -3.26 18.20 -15.11
C LYS A 283 -2.41 18.91 -16.17
N LEU A 284 -1.09 18.71 -16.14
CA LEU A 284 -0.15 19.24 -17.14
C LEU A 284 -0.45 18.69 -18.54
N SER A 285 -0.63 17.38 -18.66
CA SER A 285 -0.94 16.72 -19.94
C SER A 285 -2.22 17.27 -20.60
N THR A 286 -3.27 17.43 -19.80
CA THR A 286 -4.56 17.98 -20.27
C THR A 286 -4.42 19.43 -20.74
N MET A 287 -3.67 20.23 -20.01
CA MET A 287 -3.49 21.64 -20.35
C MET A 287 -2.60 21.83 -21.58
N VAL A 288 -1.51 21.06 -21.71
CA VAL A 288 -0.67 21.07 -22.92
C VAL A 288 -1.46 20.60 -24.14
N LYS A 289 -2.34 19.60 -23.99
CA LYS A 289 -3.23 19.18 -25.08
C LYS A 289 -4.23 20.28 -25.46
N THR A 290 -4.85 20.93 -24.48
CA THR A 290 -5.75 22.07 -24.72
C THR A 290 -5.02 23.21 -25.45
N GLN A 291 -3.78 23.51 -25.05
CA GLN A 291 -2.93 24.48 -25.73
C GLN A 291 -2.66 24.07 -27.18
N ALA A 292 -2.45 22.77 -27.44
CA ALA A 292 -2.26 22.26 -28.78
C ALA A 292 -3.48 22.47 -29.68
N ASP A 293 -4.67 22.19 -29.18
CA ASP A 293 -5.93 22.38 -29.91
C ASP A 293 -6.19 23.86 -30.24
N ILE A 294 -5.82 24.77 -29.34
CA ILE A 294 -5.88 26.22 -29.58
C ILE A 294 -4.90 26.64 -30.67
N LYS A 295 -3.66 26.13 -30.65
CA LYS A 295 -2.67 26.46 -31.70
C LYS A 295 -3.07 25.92 -33.06
N VAL A 296 -3.71 24.75 -33.15
CA VAL A 296 -4.30 24.24 -34.39
C VAL A 296 -5.38 25.19 -34.90
N SER A 297 -6.22 25.72 -34.01
CA SER A 297 -7.25 26.70 -34.36
C SER A 297 -6.65 28.03 -34.82
N LEU A 298 -5.55 28.46 -34.19
CA LEU A 298 -4.80 29.64 -34.60
C LEU A 298 -4.18 29.46 -35.99
N LEU A 299 -3.51 28.33 -36.26
CA LEU A 299 -2.96 28.01 -37.58
C LEU A 299 -4.03 28.08 -38.67
N ASN A 300 -5.23 27.58 -38.35
CA ASN A 300 -6.38 27.61 -39.23
C ASN A 300 -6.89 29.03 -39.55
N LEU A 301 -6.78 29.97 -38.61
CA LEU A 301 -7.03 31.39 -38.85
C LEU A 301 -5.90 32.00 -39.67
N MET A 302 -4.64 31.62 -39.40
CA MET A 302 -3.49 32.11 -40.16
C MET A 302 -3.51 31.70 -41.62
N GLN A 303 -4.07 30.54 -41.98
CA GLN A 303 -4.27 30.17 -43.39
C GLN A 303 -5.20 31.14 -44.14
N GLN A 304 -6.07 31.90 -43.46
CA GLN A 304 -6.88 32.93 -44.10
C GLN A 304 -6.05 34.15 -44.54
N ILE A 305 -4.90 34.39 -43.91
CA ILE A 305 -3.94 35.43 -44.29
C ILE A 305 -3.45 35.18 -45.72
N ASP A 306 -3.21 33.93 -46.12
CA ASP A 306 -2.74 33.60 -47.48
C ASP A 306 -3.75 34.02 -48.56
N ILE A 307 -5.04 33.84 -48.29
CA ILE A 307 -6.12 34.27 -49.19
C ILE A 307 -6.15 35.79 -49.30
N ILE A 308 -6.06 36.48 -48.16
CA ILE A 308 -6.06 37.96 -48.11
C ILE A 308 -4.82 38.51 -48.82
N MET A 309 -3.64 37.92 -48.61
CA MET A 309 -2.40 38.31 -49.29
C MET A 309 -2.50 38.16 -50.80
N ASP A 310 -3.06 37.07 -51.31
CA ASP A 310 -3.25 36.87 -52.75
C ASP A 310 -4.19 37.94 -53.35
N MET A 311 -5.27 38.28 -52.65
CA MET A 311 -6.20 39.34 -53.09
C MET A 311 -5.52 40.71 -53.16
N ILE A 312 -4.75 41.07 -52.14
CA ILE A 312 -4.02 42.34 -52.08
C ILE A 312 -2.93 42.38 -53.16
N THR A 313 -2.22 41.27 -53.38
CA THR A 313 -1.16 41.17 -54.40
C THR A 313 -1.72 41.33 -55.81
N ASN A 314 -2.90 40.75 -56.07
CA ASN A 314 -3.56 40.81 -57.37
C ASN A 314 -4.39 42.09 -57.58
N ASN A 315 -4.33 43.05 -56.65
CA ASN A 315 -5.06 44.32 -56.68
C ASN A 315 -6.58 44.15 -56.86
N ARG A 316 -7.15 43.05 -56.33
CA ARG A 316 -8.59 42.78 -56.38
C ARG A 316 -9.25 43.16 -55.06
N ASN A 317 -10.25 44.05 -55.11
CA ASN A 317 -11.19 44.28 -54.00
C ASN A 317 -10.50 44.63 -52.66
N LEU A 318 -9.64 45.66 -52.66
CA LEU A 318 -8.75 45.99 -51.54
C LEU A 318 -9.46 46.35 -50.23
N MET A 319 -10.55 47.11 -50.28
CA MET A 319 -11.26 47.59 -49.07
C MET A 319 -11.91 46.45 -48.25
N PRO A 320 -12.63 45.50 -48.86
CA PRO A 320 -13.11 44.29 -48.18
C PRO A 320 -11.98 43.43 -47.60
N ALA A 321 -10.89 43.27 -48.34
CA ALA A 321 -9.72 42.52 -47.89
C ALA A 321 -9.15 43.14 -46.60
N ILE A 322 -8.99 44.47 -46.57
CA ILE A 322 -8.51 45.23 -45.40
C ILE A 322 -9.49 45.16 -44.22
N SER A 323 -10.81 45.20 -44.45
CA SER A 323 -11.78 45.04 -43.36
C SER A 323 -11.78 43.65 -42.75
N THR A 324 -11.68 42.63 -43.60
CA THR A 324 -11.61 41.24 -43.19
C THR A 324 -10.31 41.00 -42.43
N GLU A 325 -9.21 41.59 -42.91
CA GLU A 325 -7.89 41.58 -42.29
C GLU A 325 -7.92 42.15 -40.85
N ILE A 326 -8.53 43.31 -40.62
CA ILE A 326 -8.66 43.88 -39.25
C ILE A 326 -9.44 42.93 -38.32
N LYS A 327 -10.58 42.38 -38.76
CA LYS A 327 -11.35 41.41 -37.96
C LYS A 327 -10.58 40.12 -37.70
N LEU A 328 -9.84 39.64 -38.72
CA LEU A 328 -9.00 38.45 -38.61
C LEU A 328 -7.89 38.68 -37.60
N PHE A 329 -7.23 39.85 -37.61
CA PHE A 329 -6.24 40.20 -36.60
C PHE A 329 -6.82 40.28 -35.20
N LYS A 330 -8.05 40.79 -35.03
CA LYS A 330 -8.72 40.75 -33.72
C LYS A 330 -8.96 39.33 -33.23
N LYS A 331 -9.42 38.44 -34.12
CA LYS A 331 -9.59 37.02 -33.80
C LYS A 331 -8.26 36.34 -33.49
N ILE A 332 -7.22 36.56 -34.29
CA ILE A 332 -5.87 36.07 -34.05
C ILE A 332 -5.34 36.57 -32.70
N GLU A 333 -5.50 37.85 -32.38
CA GLU A 333 -5.13 38.44 -31.09
C GLU A 333 -5.87 37.76 -29.94
N ASN A 334 -7.18 37.53 -30.05
CA ASN A 334 -7.96 36.84 -29.02
C ASN A 334 -7.50 35.38 -28.80
N TYR A 335 -7.21 34.65 -29.88
CA TYR A 335 -6.68 33.28 -29.80
C TYR A 335 -5.27 33.26 -29.21
N LEU A 336 -4.40 34.19 -29.61
CA LEU A 336 -3.06 34.34 -29.04
C LEU A 336 -3.12 34.71 -27.56
N LYS A 337 -4.01 35.62 -27.14
CA LYS A 337 -4.23 35.96 -25.72
C LYS A 337 -4.70 34.74 -24.91
N ASN A 338 -5.59 33.93 -25.47
CA ASN A 338 -6.05 32.71 -24.81
C ASN A 338 -4.92 31.68 -24.70
N SER A 339 -4.15 31.50 -25.78
CA SER A 339 -2.95 30.65 -25.80
C SER A 339 -1.95 31.10 -24.75
N LYS A 340 -1.64 32.41 -24.71
CA LYS A 340 -0.77 33.04 -23.70
C LYS A 340 -1.24 32.71 -22.28
N TYR A 341 -2.52 32.95 -21.99
CA TYR A 341 -3.08 32.72 -20.67
C TYR A 341 -2.94 31.25 -20.25
N ILE A 342 -3.20 30.30 -21.16
CA ILE A 342 -3.03 28.87 -20.88
C ILE A 342 -1.56 28.52 -20.69
N SER A 343 -0.65 29.04 -21.52
CA SER A 343 0.80 28.87 -21.32
C SER A 343 1.25 29.35 -19.95
N GLU A 344 0.77 30.52 -19.49
CA GLU A 344 1.06 31.04 -18.15
C GLU A 344 0.55 30.11 -17.04
N GLN A 345 -0.66 29.56 -17.19
CA GLN A 345 -1.19 28.58 -16.24
C GLN A 345 -0.39 27.27 -16.25
N ILE A 346 -0.01 26.76 -17.43
CA ILE A 346 0.83 25.55 -17.53
C ILE A 346 2.16 25.79 -16.84
N ILE A 347 2.83 26.90 -17.13
CA ILE A 347 4.10 27.27 -16.50
C ILE A 347 3.96 27.33 -14.97
N SER A 348 2.90 27.96 -14.45
CA SER A 348 2.64 28.00 -13.01
C SER A 348 2.47 26.60 -12.39
N ILE A 349 1.81 25.68 -13.11
CA ILE A 349 1.62 24.30 -12.64
C ILE A 349 2.93 23.51 -12.73
N ILE A 350 3.77 23.76 -13.73
CA ILE A 350 5.10 23.14 -13.81
C ILE A 350 5.97 23.60 -12.63
N ASP A 351 5.92 24.87 -12.26
CA ASP A 351 6.64 25.38 -11.08
C ASP A 351 6.13 24.70 -9.80
N GLU A 352 4.81 24.62 -9.61
CA GLU A 352 4.20 23.88 -8.48
C GLU A 352 4.60 22.39 -8.48
N PHE A 353 4.66 21.77 -9.65
CA PHE A 353 5.07 20.37 -9.83
C PHE A 353 6.53 20.15 -9.47
N ILE A 354 7.44 21.02 -9.93
CA ILE A 354 8.87 20.96 -9.61
C ILE A 354 9.11 21.20 -8.11
N ASP A 355 8.41 22.17 -7.51
CA ASP A 355 8.51 22.47 -6.08
C ASP A 355 7.97 21.32 -5.22
N SER A 356 6.85 20.73 -5.63
CA SER A 356 6.27 19.54 -4.99
C SER A 356 7.25 18.37 -5.05
N ASN A 357 7.75 18.01 -6.23
CA ASN A 357 8.72 16.92 -6.41
C ASN A 357 10.03 17.17 -5.67
N SER A 358 10.48 18.41 -5.59
CA SER A 358 11.67 18.78 -4.81
C SER A 358 11.43 18.61 -3.31
N SER A 359 10.23 18.95 -2.83
CA SER A 359 9.83 18.74 -1.43
C SER A 359 9.75 17.25 -1.07
N GLN A 360 9.32 16.39 -2.01
CA GLN A 360 9.31 14.94 -1.85
C GLN A 360 10.70 14.37 -1.57
N VAL A 361 11.73 14.87 -2.25
CA VAL A 361 13.14 14.47 -1.98
C VAL A 361 13.53 14.81 -0.53
N GLY A 362 13.00 15.89 0.04
CA GLY A 362 13.18 16.25 1.44
C GLY A 362 12.61 15.20 2.41
N PHE A 363 11.38 14.74 2.18
CA PHE A 363 10.76 13.68 2.98
C PHE A 363 11.52 12.36 2.88
N ILE A 364 11.93 11.98 1.67
CA ILE A 364 12.65 10.73 1.44
C ILE A 364 14.06 10.83 2.04
N THR A 365 14.67 12.01 2.09
CA THR A 365 15.94 12.23 2.81
C THR A 365 15.77 12.08 4.31
N LYS A 366 14.68 12.58 4.90
CA LYS A 366 14.34 12.32 6.31
C LYS A 366 14.12 10.82 6.59
N TYR A 367 13.56 10.09 5.63
CA TYR A 367 13.47 8.63 5.68
C TYR A 367 14.86 8.00 5.75
N LYS A 368 15.77 8.43 4.89
CA LYS A 368 17.17 7.99 4.91
C LYS A 368 17.84 8.32 6.25
N ASP A 369 17.73 9.55 6.76
CA ASP A 369 18.37 9.94 8.02
C ASP A 369 17.86 9.09 9.21
N THR A 370 16.56 8.76 9.19
CA THR A 370 15.96 7.85 10.19
C THR A 370 16.54 6.44 10.06
N ILE A 371 16.72 5.95 8.84
CA ILE A 371 17.32 4.65 8.54
C ILE A 371 18.81 4.59 8.94
N ASP A 372 19.56 5.66 8.69
CA ASP A 372 20.97 5.77 9.10
C ASP A 372 21.09 5.79 10.65
N SER A 373 20.14 6.40 11.36
CA SER A 373 20.11 6.36 12.84
C SER A 373 19.85 4.95 13.42
N ILE A 374 19.21 4.05 12.65
CA ILE A 374 18.97 2.67 13.07
C ILE A 374 20.27 1.86 13.05
N GLU A 375 21.18 2.13 12.10
CA GLU A 375 22.49 1.48 12.00
C GLU A 375 23.35 1.68 13.26
N GLU A 376 23.42 2.92 13.76
CA GLU A 376 24.17 3.21 14.98
C GLU A 376 23.63 2.43 16.18
N ASN A 377 22.30 2.30 16.28
CA ASN A 377 21.64 1.54 17.34
C ASN A 377 21.89 0.03 17.20
N GLU A 378 21.87 -0.53 15.99
CA GLU A 378 22.14 -1.96 15.76
C GLU A 378 23.53 -2.36 16.26
N HIS A 379 24.56 -1.54 15.99
CA HIS A 379 25.90 -1.79 16.50
C HIS A 379 25.96 -1.78 18.03
N MET A 380 25.22 -0.89 18.68
CA MET A 380 25.14 -0.84 20.14
C MET A 380 24.38 -2.03 20.72
N ILE A 381 23.29 -2.46 20.08
CA ILE A 381 22.52 -3.66 20.45
C ILE A 381 23.41 -4.89 20.30
N LEU A 382 24.06 -5.11 19.16
CA LEU A 382 24.95 -6.26 18.92
C LEU A 382 26.10 -6.31 19.92
N LYS A 383 26.69 -5.16 20.25
CA LYS A 383 27.74 -5.08 21.27
C LYS A 383 27.21 -5.50 22.65
N ASN A 384 26.09 -4.95 23.09
CA ASN A 384 25.51 -5.28 24.39
C ASN A 384 25.04 -6.74 24.44
N VAL A 385 24.50 -7.27 23.33
CA VAL A 385 24.11 -8.69 23.19
C VAL A 385 25.32 -9.60 23.29
N GLY A 386 26.44 -9.23 22.65
CA GLY A 386 27.72 -9.94 22.80
C GLY A 386 28.23 -9.92 24.25
N ASP A 387 28.19 -8.75 24.91
CA ASP A 387 28.57 -8.64 26.33
C ASP A 387 27.65 -9.51 27.23
N VAL A 388 26.36 -9.61 26.90
CA VAL A 388 25.41 -10.48 27.62
C VAL A 388 25.69 -11.97 27.34
N GLU A 389 25.99 -12.34 26.10
CA GLU A 389 26.36 -13.71 25.71
C GLU A 389 27.62 -14.19 26.43
N ASP A 390 28.65 -13.34 26.50
CA ASP A 390 29.88 -13.62 27.25
C ASP A 390 29.60 -13.85 28.74
N ASN A 391 28.78 -12.99 29.36
CA ASN A 391 28.38 -13.14 30.76
C ASN A 391 27.54 -14.40 31.01
N ILE A 392 26.70 -14.82 30.06
CA ILE A 392 25.94 -16.08 30.15
C ILE A 392 26.89 -17.28 30.04
N ASN A 393 27.88 -17.24 29.15
CA ASN A 393 28.87 -18.31 29.05
C ASN A 393 29.70 -18.43 30.35
N LEU A 394 30.06 -17.30 30.96
CA LEU A 394 30.70 -17.27 32.29
C LEU A 394 29.74 -17.79 33.39
N LEU A 395 28.47 -17.41 33.36
CA LEU A 395 27.44 -17.92 34.28
C LEU A 395 27.29 -19.44 34.17
N ILE A 396 27.21 -19.98 32.95
CA ILE A 396 27.13 -21.43 32.70
C ILE A 396 28.37 -22.15 33.24
N SER A 397 29.55 -21.57 33.07
CA SER A 397 30.78 -22.12 33.67
C SER A 397 30.69 -22.16 35.19
N SER A 398 30.28 -21.06 35.84
CA SER A 398 30.11 -20.99 37.29
C SER A 398 29.05 -21.98 37.80
N VAL A 399 27.94 -22.15 37.06
CA VAL A 399 26.86 -23.10 37.36
C VAL A 399 27.32 -24.55 37.25
N ASN A 400 28.08 -24.91 36.21
CA ASN A 400 28.60 -26.26 36.04
C ASN A 400 29.66 -26.60 37.11
N ASP A 401 30.54 -25.65 37.44
CA ASP A 401 31.50 -25.78 38.53
C ASP A 401 30.79 -25.94 39.89
N PHE A 402 29.73 -25.16 40.12
CA PHE A 402 28.90 -25.28 41.31
C PHE A 402 28.26 -26.67 41.40
N SER A 403 27.63 -27.15 40.32
CA SER A 403 26.97 -28.46 40.26
C SER A 403 27.95 -29.61 40.54
N THR A 404 29.18 -29.52 40.02
CA THR A 404 30.24 -30.52 40.26
C THR A 404 30.65 -30.56 41.74
N ASN A 405 30.84 -29.39 42.36
CA ASN A 405 31.25 -29.28 43.76
C ASN A 405 30.11 -29.65 44.74
N VAL A 406 28.84 -29.40 44.39
CA VAL A 406 27.68 -29.83 45.21
C VAL A 406 27.65 -31.35 45.36
N ASN A 407 27.91 -32.10 44.28
CA ASN A 407 27.93 -33.56 44.36
C ASN A 407 29.08 -34.07 45.26
N ALA A 408 30.22 -33.36 45.27
CA ALA A 408 31.32 -33.65 46.19
C ALA A 408 30.93 -33.42 47.65
N VAL A 409 30.30 -32.28 47.97
CA VAL A 409 29.84 -31.98 49.34
C VAL A 409 28.74 -32.96 49.79
N MET A 410 27.79 -33.31 48.92
CA MET A 410 26.78 -34.33 49.23
C MET A 410 27.39 -35.69 49.58
N THR A 411 28.48 -36.06 48.89
CA THR A 411 29.23 -37.29 49.18
C THR A 411 29.96 -37.18 50.53
N GLU A 412 30.64 -36.06 50.80
CA GLU A 412 31.34 -35.81 52.05
C GLU A 412 30.39 -35.78 53.27
N ILE A 413 29.18 -35.23 53.13
CA ILE A 413 28.14 -35.26 54.17
C ILE A 413 27.66 -36.68 54.42
N GLY A 414 27.47 -37.47 53.36
CA GLY A 414 27.12 -38.88 53.47
C GLY A 414 28.16 -39.67 54.26
N VAL A 415 29.45 -39.43 53.99
CA VAL A 415 30.57 -40.02 54.74
C VAL A 415 30.56 -39.53 56.19
N MET A 416 30.45 -38.23 56.44
CA MET A 416 30.39 -37.66 57.79
C MET A 416 29.26 -38.27 58.61
N LYS A 417 28.06 -38.37 58.03
CA LYS A 417 26.88 -38.96 58.68
C LYS A 417 27.08 -40.44 59.03
N ALA A 418 27.67 -41.22 58.12
CA ALA A 418 28.01 -42.61 58.40
C ALA A 418 29.00 -42.74 59.57
N VAL A 419 29.97 -41.81 59.63
CA VAL A 419 30.99 -41.78 60.67
C VAL A 419 30.42 -41.35 62.04
N ILE A 420 29.50 -40.39 62.09
CA ILE A 420 28.79 -40.01 63.33
C ILE A 420 27.93 -41.18 63.85
N LEU A 421 27.28 -41.92 62.95
CA LEU A 421 26.52 -43.12 63.32
C LEU A 421 27.44 -44.21 63.90
N GLU A 422 28.63 -44.40 63.33
CA GLU A 422 29.65 -45.31 63.86
C GLU A 422 30.13 -44.87 65.26
N LEU A 423 30.35 -43.56 65.48
CA LEU A 423 30.69 -43.03 66.82
C LEU A 423 29.60 -43.35 67.84
N ASN A 424 28.33 -43.19 67.46
CA ASN A 424 27.19 -43.52 68.32
C ASN A 424 27.22 -45.01 68.73
N GLU A 425 27.48 -45.93 67.79
CA GLU A 425 27.61 -47.36 68.08
C GLU A 425 28.78 -47.67 69.01
N ILE A 426 29.93 -47.01 68.83
CA ILE A 426 31.10 -47.20 69.70
C ILE A 426 30.84 -46.67 71.11
N PHE A 427 30.20 -45.52 71.27
CA PHE A 427 29.84 -45.00 72.59
C PHE A 427 28.86 -45.91 73.33
N VAL A 428 27.93 -46.55 72.62
CA VAL A 428 27.07 -47.61 73.16
C VAL A 428 27.90 -48.80 73.65
N SER A 429 28.91 -49.25 72.88
CA SER A 429 29.83 -50.33 73.28
C SER A 429 30.67 -49.96 74.51
N VAL A 430 31.22 -48.74 74.57
CA VAL A 430 31.99 -48.24 75.73
C VAL A 430 31.11 -48.18 76.98
N SER A 431 29.87 -47.71 76.85
CA SER A 431 28.89 -47.70 77.94
C SER A 431 28.67 -49.09 78.53
N LYS A 432 28.50 -50.10 77.66
CA LYS A 432 28.33 -51.51 78.04
C LYS A 432 29.56 -52.10 78.74
N ASN A 433 30.76 -51.77 78.26
CA ASN A 433 32.01 -52.21 78.90
C ASN A 433 32.23 -51.55 80.26
N LEU A 434 31.85 -50.29 80.43
CA LEU A 434 31.89 -49.60 81.72
C LEU A 434 30.92 -50.26 82.72
N GLU A 435 29.71 -50.61 82.27
CA GLU A 435 28.74 -51.35 83.08
C GLU A 435 29.30 -52.69 83.55
N PHE A 436 29.95 -53.45 82.65
CA PHE A 436 30.63 -54.71 83.00
C PHE A 436 31.76 -54.54 84.04
N ILE A 437 32.58 -53.48 83.93
CA ILE A 437 33.63 -53.19 84.93
C ILE A 437 33.01 -52.80 86.27
N LEU A 438 31.92 -52.03 86.27
CA LEU A 438 31.20 -51.64 87.48
C LEU A 438 30.65 -52.87 88.21
N GLU A 439 30.02 -53.80 87.48
CA GLU A 439 29.55 -55.08 88.02
C GLU A 439 30.69 -55.90 88.61
N THR A 440 31.79 -56.07 87.87
CA THR A 440 32.95 -56.85 88.31
C THR A 440 33.65 -56.23 89.52
N SER A 441 33.72 -54.90 89.59
CA SER A 441 34.25 -54.18 90.76
C SER A 441 33.34 -54.36 91.98
N ASN A 442 32.01 -54.29 91.81
CA ASN A 442 31.07 -54.58 92.90
C ASN A 442 31.25 -56.01 93.46
N GLU A 443 31.48 -57.00 92.60
CA GLU A 443 31.80 -58.37 93.03
C GLU A 443 33.13 -58.44 93.83
N LEU A 444 34.17 -57.71 93.41
CA LEU A 444 35.44 -57.62 94.14
C LEU A 444 35.26 -56.98 95.52
N LYS A 445 34.44 -55.94 95.63
CA LYS A 445 34.08 -55.32 96.92
C LYS A 445 33.40 -56.33 97.84
N GLU A 446 32.45 -57.10 97.33
CA GLU A 446 31.73 -58.10 98.11
C GLU A 446 32.68 -59.20 98.62
N LEU A 447 33.61 -59.67 97.77
CA LEU A 447 34.64 -60.64 98.19
C LEU A 447 35.59 -60.07 99.24
N SER A 448 35.95 -58.79 99.14
CA SER A 448 36.77 -58.11 100.15
C SER A 448 36.06 -58.09 101.51
N GLU A 449 34.75 -57.78 101.54
CA GLU A 449 33.93 -57.83 102.76
C GLU A 449 33.81 -59.25 103.34
N GLN A 450 33.61 -60.27 102.49
CA GLN A 450 33.63 -61.67 102.93
C GLN A 450 34.99 -62.07 103.55
N THR A 451 36.08 -61.58 102.97
CA THR A 451 37.44 -61.81 103.48
C THR A 451 37.67 -61.04 104.80
N ARG A 452 37.07 -59.86 104.97
CA ARG A 452 37.11 -59.05 106.21
C ARG A 452 36.48 -59.79 107.39
N LEU A 453 35.30 -60.37 107.16
CA LEU A 453 34.60 -61.20 108.15
C LEU A 453 35.47 -62.39 108.56
N LEU A 454 36.11 -63.06 107.60
CA LEU A 454 37.02 -64.17 107.87
C LEU A 454 38.26 -63.77 108.67
N SER A 455 38.86 -62.60 108.40
CA SER A 455 39.97 -62.05 109.19
C SER A 455 39.56 -61.73 110.64
N LEU A 456 38.31 -61.33 110.86
CA LEU A 456 37.76 -61.13 112.21
C LEU A 456 37.69 -62.46 112.98
N TYR A 457 37.21 -63.53 112.32
CA TYR A 457 37.24 -64.89 112.89
C TYR A 457 38.67 -65.37 113.14
N ALA A 458 39.61 -65.06 112.23
CA ALA A 458 41.03 -65.36 112.44
C ALA A 458 41.58 -64.66 113.69
N SER A 459 41.19 -63.41 113.96
CA SER A 459 41.63 -62.67 115.16
C SER A 459 41.26 -63.39 116.46
N ILE A 460 40.07 -64.00 116.50
CA ILE A 460 39.56 -64.73 117.65
C ILE A 460 40.34 -66.03 117.85
N GLU A 461 40.58 -66.78 116.77
CA GLU A 461 41.33 -68.03 116.83
C GLU A 461 42.82 -67.81 117.15
N ALA A 462 43.45 -66.72 116.67
CA ALA A 462 44.81 -66.34 117.08
C ALA A 462 44.95 -66.09 118.59
N ALA A 463 43.93 -65.51 119.23
CA ALA A 463 43.93 -65.27 120.68
C ALA A 463 43.86 -66.56 121.51
N ARG A 464 43.32 -67.66 120.95
CA ARG A 464 43.22 -68.97 121.60
C ARG A 464 44.50 -69.81 121.52
N ALA A 465 45.45 -69.44 120.67
CA ALA A 465 46.65 -70.24 120.36
C ALA A 465 47.80 -70.16 121.41
N GLY A 466 47.53 -69.63 122.61
CA GLY A 466 48.48 -69.59 123.73
C GLY A 466 49.84 -68.98 123.35
N LYS A 467 50.93 -69.77 123.43
CA LYS A 467 52.31 -69.32 123.16
C LYS A 467 52.55 -68.83 121.72
N PHE A 468 51.66 -69.15 120.78
CA PHE A 468 51.76 -68.74 119.36
C PHE A 468 50.88 -67.52 119.00
N GLN A 469 50.17 -66.94 119.98
CA GLN A 469 49.27 -65.79 119.77
C GLN A 469 49.96 -64.60 119.09
N GLN A 470 51.18 -64.25 119.51
CA GLN A 470 51.90 -63.11 118.92
C GLN A 470 52.24 -63.32 117.44
N SER A 471 52.63 -64.54 117.04
CA SER A 471 53.07 -64.81 115.67
C SER A 471 51.91 -64.95 114.67
N LEU A 472 50.73 -65.37 115.14
CA LEU A 472 49.49 -65.47 114.36
C LEU A 472 48.73 -64.13 114.30
N SER A 473 48.70 -63.35 115.39
CA SER A 473 48.03 -62.03 115.42
C SER A 473 48.63 -61.05 114.43
N VAL A 474 49.96 -61.10 114.19
CA VAL A 474 50.62 -60.27 113.17
C VAL A 474 50.07 -60.56 111.77
N ILE A 475 49.79 -61.83 111.45
CA ILE A 475 49.24 -62.22 110.14
C ILE A 475 47.80 -61.75 109.98
N VAL A 476 47.00 -61.79 111.06
CA VAL A 476 45.62 -61.29 111.02
C VAL A 476 45.57 -59.77 110.83
N ILE A 477 46.42 -59.04 111.54
CA ILE A 477 46.52 -57.58 111.41
C ILE A 477 46.98 -57.21 109.99
N GLN A 478 48.00 -57.88 109.47
CA GLN A 478 48.45 -57.69 108.08
C GLN A 478 47.32 -57.99 107.08
N THR A 479 46.53 -59.04 107.29
CA THR A 479 45.45 -59.37 106.36
C THR A 479 44.28 -58.38 106.46
N LYS A 480 43.96 -57.89 107.65
CA LYS A 480 42.91 -56.87 107.85
C LYS A 480 43.26 -55.56 107.16
N ASP A 481 44.52 -55.13 107.24
CA ASP A 481 45.03 -53.93 106.55
C ASP A 481 44.96 -54.08 105.01
N LEU A 482 45.32 -55.25 104.51
CA LEU A 482 45.22 -55.60 103.09
C LEU A 482 43.78 -55.56 102.56
N ILE A 483 42.81 -56.03 103.34
CA ILE A 483 41.38 -56.07 102.95
C ILE A 483 40.75 -54.66 102.89
N VAL A 484 41.04 -53.81 103.87
CA VAL A 484 40.57 -52.41 103.87
C VAL A 484 41.06 -51.72 102.60
N LYS A 485 42.35 -51.88 102.27
CA LYS A 485 42.95 -51.35 101.04
C LYS A 485 42.28 -51.89 99.77
N ALA A 486 41.90 -53.18 99.71
CA ALA A 486 41.19 -53.74 98.57
C ALA A 486 39.74 -53.23 98.42
N SER A 487 39.04 -53.00 99.54
CA SER A 487 37.68 -52.43 99.51
C SER A 487 37.70 -50.96 99.07
N GLU A 488 38.63 -50.17 99.61
CA GLU A 488 38.83 -48.76 99.21
C GLU A 488 39.20 -48.66 97.73
N ALA A 489 40.10 -49.51 97.25
CA ALA A 489 40.47 -49.63 95.85
C ALA A 489 39.26 -49.92 94.94
N SER A 490 38.40 -50.89 95.29
CA SER A 490 37.20 -51.19 94.49
C SER A 490 36.17 -50.05 94.49
N GLN A 491 36.00 -49.34 95.61
CA GLN A 491 35.15 -48.15 95.66
C GLN A 491 35.67 -47.02 94.77
N GLU A 492 36.99 -46.86 94.70
CA GLU A 492 37.64 -45.90 93.82
C GLU A 492 37.40 -46.24 92.33
N ILE A 493 37.48 -47.52 91.95
CA ILE A 493 37.10 -48.00 90.61
C ILE A 493 35.65 -47.62 90.29
N ASN A 494 34.70 -47.89 91.19
CA ASN A 494 33.29 -47.56 90.95
C ASN A 494 33.05 -46.07 90.72
N LYS A 495 33.72 -45.20 91.50
CA LYS A 495 33.60 -43.75 91.37
C LYS A 495 34.12 -43.27 90.02
N ILE A 496 35.27 -43.81 89.57
CA ILE A 496 35.85 -43.49 88.27
C ILE A 496 34.91 -43.94 87.13
N VAL A 497 34.38 -45.17 87.20
CA VAL A 497 33.47 -45.72 86.18
C VAL A 497 32.14 -44.95 86.11
N THR A 498 31.56 -44.55 87.24
CA THR A 498 30.32 -43.75 87.27
C THR A 498 30.52 -42.38 86.62
N ASN A 499 31.67 -41.74 86.87
CA ASN A 499 32.02 -40.47 86.21
C ASN A 499 32.17 -40.66 84.69
N MET A 500 32.81 -41.76 84.25
CA MET A 500 32.91 -42.09 82.82
C MET A 500 31.53 -42.29 82.17
N GLN A 501 30.57 -42.95 82.83
CA GLN A 501 29.22 -43.12 82.30
C GLN A 501 28.47 -41.79 82.12
N MET A 502 28.58 -40.85 83.08
CA MET A 502 27.98 -39.52 82.97
C MET A 502 28.53 -38.75 81.77
N VAL A 503 29.84 -38.84 81.54
CA VAL A 503 30.50 -38.23 80.39
C VAL A 503 30.00 -38.83 79.07
N ILE A 504 29.85 -40.16 78.99
CA ILE A 504 29.30 -40.84 77.81
C ILE A 504 27.87 -40.39 77.51
N HIS A 505 27.02 -40.21 78.52
CA HIS A 505 25.65 -39.75 78.33
C HIS A 505 25.58 -38.34 77.71
N ASN A 506 26.38 -37.40 78.22
CA ASN A 506 26.47 -36.05 77.66
C ASN A 506 26.99 -36.07 76.22
N VAL A 507 27.99 -36.91 75.94
CA VAL A 507 28.54 -37.07 74.59
C VAL A 507 27.50 -37.65 73.62
N MET A 508 26.69 -38.63 74.02
CA MET A 508 25.64 -39.19 73.16
C MET A 508 24.55 -38.16 72.81
N SER A 509 24.23 -37.21 73.71
CA SER A 509 23.32 -36.09 73.38
C SER A 509 23.90 -35.20 72.29
N ILE A 510 25.19 -34.86 72.38
CA ILE A 510 25.89 -34.04 71.38
C ILE A 510 25.91 -34.76 70.01
N VAL A 511 26.17 -36.06 70.01
CA VAL A 511 26.13 -36.89 68.78
C VAL A 511 24.74 -36.91 68.13
N SER A 512 23.66 -36.90 68.92
CA SER A 512 22.29 -36.82 68.38
C SER A 512 22.01 -35.46 67.73
N ASP A 513 22.42 -34.36 68.35
CA ASP A 513 22.29 -33.01 67.80
C ASP A 513 23.12 -32.85 66.51
N GLU A 514 24.30 -33.48 66.46
CA GLU A 514 25.16 -33.54 65.27
C GLU A 514 24.49 -34.29 64.10
N ILE A 515 23.73 -35.36 64.36
CA ILE A 515 22.94 -36.07 63.34
C ILE A 515 21.84 -35.16 62.78
N GLU A 516 21.10 -34.45 63.62
CA GLU A 516 20.06 -33.51 63.15
C GLU A 516 20.65 -32.36 62.32
N SER A 517 21.77 -31.80 62.78
CA SER A 517 22.51 -30.76 62.06
C SER A 517 22.95 -31.24 60.67
N SER A 518 23.46 -32.48 60.55
CA SER A 518 23.84 -33.06 59.25
C SER A 518 22.67 -33.16 58.27
N ASN A 519 21.46 -33.48 58.74
CA ASN A 519 20.25 -33.54 57.90
C ASN A 519 19.81 -32.15 57.41
N LYS A 520 19.94 -31.12 58.25
CA LYS A 520 19.65 -29.72 57.86
C LYS A 520 20.62 -29.24 56.79
N ILE A 521 21.91 -29.54 56.94
CA ILE A 521 22.94 -29.24 55.94
C ILE A 521 22.62 -29.95 54.61
N GLU A 522 22.24 -31.23 54.64
CA GLU A 522 21.86 -32.00 53.44
C GLU A 522 20.64 -31.39 52.72
N TYR A 523 19.63 -30.94 53.47
CA TYR A 523 18.44 -30.29 52.93
C TYR A 523 18.78 -28.95 52.25
N SER A 524 19.53 -28.07 52.93
CA SER A 524 19.92 -26.77 52.36
C SER A 524 20.75 -26.93 51.09
N ILE A 525 21.63 -27.93 51.00
CA ILE A 525 22.42 -28.20 49.78
C ILE A 525 21.54 -28.69 48.63
N LYS A 526 20.54 -29.55 48.90
CA LYS A 526 19.55 -29.96 47.88
C LYS A 526 18.77 -28.77 47.34
N ASN A 527 18.33 -27.87 48.23
CA ASN A 527 17.63 -26.65 47.82
C ASN A 527 18.53 -25.72 46.98
N SER A 528 19.80 -25.53 47.38
CA SER A 528 20.77 -24.77 46.58
C SER A 528 21.04 -25.40 45.21
N LYS A 529 20.98 -26.73 45.09
CA LYS A 529 21.09 -27.44 43.80
C LYS A 529 19.92 -27.15 42.88
N GLU A 530 18.68 -27.21 43.40
CA GLU A 530 17.47 -26.92 42.63
C GLU A 530 17.45 -25.47 42.09
N ILE A 531 17.89 -24.51 42.91
CA ILE A 531 18.05 -23.10 42.48
C ILE A 531 19.02 -23.01 41.28
N ILE A 532 20.09 -23.79 41.28
CA ILE A 532 21.11 -23.75 40.23
C ILE A 532 20.69 -24.49 38.97
N ASP A 533 19.95 -25.59 39.10
CA ASP A 533 19.35 -26.27 37.96
C ASP A 533 18.34 -25.35 37.23
N ASN A 534 17.57 -24.55 37.97
CA ASN A 534 16.70 -23.51 37.40
C ASN A 534 17.49 -22.40 36.66
N ILE A 535 18.63 -21.95 37.20
CA ILE A 535 19.50 -20.97 36.55
C ILE A 535 20.10 -21.54 35.25
N LYS A 536 20.42 -22.84 35.25
CA LYS A 536 20.90 -23.53 34.04
C LYS A 536 19.84 -23.55 32.95
N GLU A 537 18.60 -23.90 33.28
CA GLU A 537 17.47 -23.85 32.33
C GLU A 537 17.23 -22.43 31.80
N SER A 538 17.26 -21.42 32.69
CA SER A 538 17.15 -20.01 32.27
C SER A 538 18.29 -19.58 31.36
N SER A 539 19.49 -20.15 31.52
CA SER A 539 20.64 -19.87 30.65
C SER A 539 20.45 -20.37 29.21
N ASP A 540 19.78 -21.50 29.02
CA ASP A 540 19.44 -22.00 27.68
C ASP A 540 18.38 -21.10 27.01
N ASN A 541 17.39 -20.63 27.78
CA ASN A 541 16.41 -19.65 27.30
C ASN A 541 17.06 -18.32 26.92
N PHE A 542 18.03 -17.82 27.70
CA PHE A 542 18.78 -16.61 27.35
C PHE A 542 19.52 -16.77 26.01
N LYS A 543 20.15 -17.92 25.76
CA LYS A 543 20.83 -18.20 24.48
C LYS A 543 19.88 -18.18 23.29
N SER A 544 18.66 -18.72 23.45
CA SER A 544 17.64 -18.68 22.40
C SER A 544 17.23 -17.25 22.07
N LEU A 545 16.96 -16.43 23.10
CA LEU A 545 16.57 -15.02 22.93
C LEU A 545 17.69 -14.19 22.32
N ILE A 546 18.94 -14.40 22.72
CA ILE A 546 20.12 -13.75 22.13
C ILE A 546 20.24 -14.07 20.65
N LYS A 547 20.05 -15.34 20.28
CA LYS A 547 20.07 -15.75 18.88
C LYS A 547 18.96 -15.09 18.08
N GLU A 548 17.74 -15.01 18.63
CA GLU A 548 16.61 -14.33 17.99
C GLU A 548 16.88 -12.83 17.79
N ILE A 549 17.46 -12.16 18.78
CA ILE A 549 17.91 -10.77 18.66
C ILE A 549 18.99 -10.65 17.57
N TYR A 550 19.99 -11.53 17.54
CA TYR A 550 21.07 -11.51 16.56
C TYR A 550 20.57 -11.72 15.12
N ASP A 551 19.72 -12.75 14.92
CA ASP A 551 19.13 -13.07 13.62
C ASP A 551 18.24 -11.92 13.12
N SER A 552 17.43 -11.31 14.01
CA SER A 552 16.60 -10.16 13.68
C SER A 552 17.44 -8.91 13.34
N VAL A 553 18.46 -8.57 14.13
CA VAL A 553 19.35 -7.42 13.84
C VAL A 553 20.10 -7.64 12.53
N SER A 554 20.58 -8.85 12.25
CA SER A 554 21.22 -9.18 10.97
C SER A 554 20.26 -9.02 9.77
N ALA A 555 18.97 -9.33 9.97
CA ALA A 555 17.94 -9.09 8.96
C ALA A 555 17.69 -7.59 8.76
N GLN A 556 17.77 -6.75 9.81
CA GLN A 556 17.62 -5.30 9.72
C GLN A 556 18.69 -4.68 8.83
N GLU A 557 19.96 -5.10 8.95
CA GLU A 557 21.07 -4.62 8.11
C GLU A 557 20.79 -4.84 6.62
N LYS A 558 20.34 -6.04 6.25
CA LYS A 558 19.98 -6.36 4.85
C LYS A 558 18.80 -5.54 4.37
N ILE A 559 17.74 -5.42 5.18
CA ILE A 559 16.55 -4.63 4.84
C ILE A 559 16.93 -3.14 4.67
N ARG A 560 17.79 -2.60 5.53
CA ARG A 560 18.32 -1.24 5.43
C ARG A 560 19.09 -1.04 4.12
N SER A 561 20.03 -1.93 3.80
CA SER A 561 20.80 -1.87 2.55
C SER A 561 19.88 -1.84 1.32
N ASP A 562 18.88 -2.73 1.33
CA ASP A 562 17.85 -2.80 0.29
C ASP A 562 17.00 -1.52 0.20
N ILE A 563 16.67 -0.89 1.34
CA ILE A 563 15.96 0.40 1.40
C ILE A 563 16.85 1.52 0.83
N LEU A 564 18.13 1.58 1.20
CA LEU A 564 19.08 2.58 0.72
C LEU A 564 19.32 2.46 -0.80
N GLN A 565 19.35 1.25 -1.35
CA GLN A 565 19.42 1.05 -2.80
C GLN A 565 18.18 1.60 -3.50
N THR A 566 16.98 1.28 -3.00
CA THR A 566 15.71 1.77 -3.53
C THR A 566 15.59 3.29 -3.39
N TYR A 567 16.07 3.88 -2.28
CA TYR A 567 16.18 5.34 -2.10
C TYR A 567 16.98 6.00 -3.22
N ASN A 568 18.14 5.43 -3.59
CA ASN A 568 18.94 5.96 -4.69
C ASN A 568 18.22 5.85 -6.04
N GLY A 569 17.42 4.80 -6.22
CA GLY A 569 16.51 4.65 -7.37
C GLY A 569 15.49 5.79 -7.43
N ILE A 570 14.76 6.02 -6.33
CA ILE A 570 13.79 7.12 -6.21
C ILE A 570 14.47 8.47 -6.51
N LYS A 571 15.58 8.78 -5.85
CA LYS A 571 16.31 10.03 -6.07
C LYS A 571 16.74 10.20 -7.53
N GLY A 572 17.15 9.10 -8.18
CA GLY A 572 17.50 9.08 -9.60
C GLY A 572 16.32 9.40 -10.50
N GLU A 573 15.18 8.75 -10.29
CA GLU A 573 13.96 8.98 -11.10
C GLU A 573 13.35 10.35 -10.86
N THR A 574 13.27 10.83 -9.60
CA THR A 574 12.80 12.19 -9.30
C THR A 574 13.69 13.25 -9.96
N LYS A 575 15.01 13.03 -10.02
CA LYS A 575 15.91 13.93 -10.75
C LYS A 575 15.60 13.97 -12.24
N LYS A 576 15.37 12.82 -12.88
CA LYS A 576 14.98 12.76 -14.30
C LYS A 576 13.65 13.44 -14.56
N ILE A 577 12.66 13.24 -13.69
CA ILE A 577 11.35 13.90 -13.76
C ILE A 577 11.54 15.42 -13.69
N ASN A 578 12.30 15.92 -12.71
CA ASN A 578 12.55 17.36 -12.58
C ASN A 578 13.38 17.93 -13.74
N GLU A 579 14.36 17.19 -14.27
CA GLU A 579 15.09 17.58 -15.49
C GLU A 579 14.13 17.72 -16.67
N LYS A 580 13.24 16.74 -16.88
CA LYS A 580 12.23 16.79 -17.94
C LYS A 580 11.18 17.87 -17.74
N ALA A 581 10.76 18.12 -16.50
CA ALA A 581 9.86 19.23 -16.18
C ALA A 581 10.52 20.59 -16.47
N ASN A 582 11.83 20.74 -16.20
CA ASN A 582 12.59 21.94 -16.56
C ASN A 582 12.77 22.07 -18.08
N ASP A 583 12.97 20.97 -18.81
CA ASP A 583 12.96 20.97 -20.29
C ASP A 583 11.61 21.51 -20.79
N LEU A 584 10.51 20.96 -20.26
CA LEU A 584 9.13 21.38 -20.59
C LEU A 584 8.89 22.87 -20.27
N PHE A 585 9.31 23.32 -19.08
CA PHE A 585 9.24 24.71 -18.66
C PHE A 585 9.97 25.63 -19.64
N SER A 586 11.18 25.25 -20.04
CA SER A 586 12.03 26.06 -20.92
C SER A 586 11.41 26.23 -22.30
N ILE A 587 10.88 25.14 -22.87
CA ILE A 587 10.22 25.13 -24.18
C ILE A 587 8.94 25.96 -24.15
N LEU A 588 8.10 25.79 -23.13
CA LEU A 588 6.86 26.56 -22.99
C LEU A 588 7.08 28.04 -22.69
N LYS A 589 8.15 28.37 -21.96
CA LYS A 589 8.54 29.77 -21.74
C LYS A 589 9.02 30.44 -23.02
N GLN A 590 9.75 29.72 -23.86
CA GLN A 590 10.13 30.21 -25.19
C GLN A 590 8.89 30.42 -26.07
N ASP A 591 7.95 29.48 -26.05
CA ASP A 591 6.67 29.58 -26.73
C ASP A 591 5.83 30.78 -26.26
N LEU A 592 5.80 31.02 -24.95
CA LEU A 592 5.13 32.17 -24.35
C LEU A 592 5.70 33.49 -24.87
N LEU A 593 7.03 33.64 -24.89
CA LEU A 593 7.70 34.84 -25.41
C LEU A 593 7.37 35.08 -26.89
N LYS A 594 7.42 34.02 -27.72
CA LYS A 594 7.03 34.11 -29.13
C LYS A 594 5.56 34.51 -29.30
N THR A 595 4.68 33.95 -28.45
CA THR A 595 3.26 34.29 -28.43
C THR A 595 3.06 35.76 -28.06
N GLU A 596 3.81 36.30 -27.10
CA GLU A 596 3.79 37.72 -26.73
C GLU A 596 4.24 38.63 -27.86
N ASP A 597 5.35 38.31 -28.52
CA ASP A 597 5.84 39.04 -29.70
C ASP A 597 4.78 39.05 -30.81
N SER A 598 4.13 37.91 -31.04
CA SER A 598 3.04 37.77 -32.01
C SER A 598 1.81 38.62 -31.65
N ILE A 599 1.46 38.70 -30.35
CA ILE A 599 0.38 39.59 -29.88
C ILE A 599 0.74 41.05 -30.13
N GLN A 600 1.94 41.49 -29.73
CA GLN A 600 2.37 42.88 -29.93
C GLN A 600 2.37 43.25 -31.41
N MET A 601 2.81 42.32 -32.25
CA MET A 601 2.82 42.50 -33.68
C MET A 601 1.41 42.60 -34.27
N SER A 602 0.50 41.70 -33.87
CA SER A 602 -0.91 41.71 -34.27
C SER A 602 -1.59 43.03 -33.88
N VAL A 603 -1.41 43.47 -32.64
CA VAL A 603 -1.94 44.76 -32.14
C VAL A 603 -1.34 45.93 -32.92
N GLY A 604 -0.03 45.93 -33.15
CA GLY A 604 0.65 46.99 -33.89
C GLY A 604 0.17 47.11 -35.34
N ILE A 605 -0.17 45.99 -35.98
CA ILE A 605 -0.73 45.98 -37.33
C ILE A 605 -2.20 46.44 -37.31
N GLU A 606 -3.02 45.93 -36.39
CA GLU A 606 -4.40 46.38 -36.20
C GLU A 606 -4.46 47.91 -36.00
N ASP A 607 -3.63 48.46 -35.11
CA ASP A 607 -3.57 49.90 -34.82
C ASP A 607 -3.17 50.73 -36.04
N ASN A 608 -2.17 50.27 -36.78
CA ASN A 608 -1.66 50.99 -37.95
C ASN A 608 -2.64 50.92 -39.12
N MET A 609 -3.30 49.78 -39.33
CA MET A 609 -4.30 49.61 -40.38
C MET A 609 -5.59 50.36 -40.03
N GLY A 610 -6.12 50.20 -38.82
CA GLY A 610 -7.33 50.88 -38.37
C GLY A 610 -7.21 52.40 -38.38
N LYS A 611 -6.04 52.97 -38.05
CA LYS A 611 -5.80 54.43 -38.13
C LYS A 611 -5.65 54.93 -39.58
N ARG A 612 -5.18 54.09 -40.51
CA ARG A 612 -4.97 54.47 -41.92
C ARG A 612 -6.23 54.29 -42.78
N PHE A 613 -7.12 53.39 -42.40
CA PHE A 613 -8.27 53.00 -43.22
C PHE A 613 -9.59 53.28 -42.48
N ASN A 614 -10.35 54.27 -42.95
CA ASN A 614 -11.71 54.52 -42.47
C ASN A 614 -12.68 53.66 -43.28
N ILE A 615 -12.96 52.45 -42.81
CA ILE A 615 -13.76 51.47 -43.53
C ILE A 615 -15.24 51.78 -43.31
N THR A 616 -15.91 52.28 -44.35
CA THR A 616 -17.38 52.45 -44.35
C THR A 616 -18.00 51.18 -44.91
N ARG A 617 -18.80 50.48 -44.11
CA ARG A 617 -19.45 49.22 -44.51
C ARG A 617 -20.84 49.46 -45.09
N ASN A 618 -21.19 48.64 -46.09
CA ASN A 618 -22.56 48.54 -46.58
C ASN A 618 -23.12 47.16 -46.20
N ALA A 619 -24.03 47.13 -45.22
CA ALA A 619 -24.61 45.90 -44.68
C ALA A 619 -25.35 45.06 -45.75
N GLU A 620 -25.98 45.70 -46.74
CA GLU A 620 -26.63 45.00 -47.86
C GLU A 620 -25.65 44.13 -48.66
N LYS A 621 -24.40 44.59 -48.81
CA LYS A 621 -23.38 43.95 -49.67
C LYS A 621 -22.59 42.85 -48.97
N ASN A 622 -22.61 42.82 -47.63
CA ASN A 622 -21.92 41.82 -46.82
C ASN A 622 -22.88 40.78 -46.19
N ARG A 623 -23.99 40.54 -46.88
CA ARG A 623 -25.03 39.57 -46.50
C ARG A 623 -24.73 38.20 -47.10
N PHE A 624 -24.69 37.14 -46.29
CA PHE A 624 -24.57 35.76 -46.76
C PHE A 624 -25.95 35.12 -46.90
N LYS A 625 -26.27 34.59 -48.08
CA LYS A 625 -27.60 34.06 -48.40
C LYS A 625 -27.57 32.57 -48.70
N PHE A 626 -28.49 31.82 -48.11
CA PHE A 626 -28.71 30.40 -48.47
C PHE A 626 -30.18 30.00 -48.27
N VAL A 627 -30.56 28.86 -48.84
CA VAL A 627 -31.93 28.33 -48.78
C VAL A 627 -32.00 27.18 -47.79
N MET A 628 -33.08 27.13 -47.01
CA MET A 628 -33.46 25.98 -46.22
C MET A 628 -34.91 25.60 -46.52
N ARG A 629 -35.20 24.30 -46.52
CA ARG A 629 -36.52 23.80 -46.91
C ARG A 629 -37.65 24.22 -45.96
N ASN A 630 -37.37 24.22 -44.66
CA ASN A 630 -38.34 24.48 -43.61
C ASN A 630 -37.69 25.31 -42.49
N LEU A 631 -38.53 25.95 -41.67
CA LEU A 631 -38.13 26.52 -40.38
C LEU A 631 -37.63 25.42 -39.41
N PRO A 632 -36.88 25.78 -38.35
CA PRO A 632 -36.55 24.88 -37.25
C PRO A 632 -37.79 24.16 -36.72
N VAL A 633 -37.66 22.85 -36.49
CA VAL A 633 -38.67 22.04 -35.81
C VAL A 633 -38.68 22.36 -34.32
N HIS A 634 -37.49 22.63 -33.78
CA HIS A 634 -37.27 23.00 -32.39
C HIS A 634 -36.44 24.29 -32.28
N TRP A 635 -36.91 25.21 -31.47
CA TRP A 635 -36.27 26.48 -31.12
C TRP A 635 -35.62 26.45 -29.74
N HIS A 636 -35.94 25.46 -28.91
CA HIS A 636 -35.24 25.21 -27.67
C HIS A 636 -34.07 24.24 -27.89
N PRO A 637 -32.81 24.62 -27.62
CA PRO A 637 -31.63 23.81 -27.92
C PRO A 637 -31.70 22.36 -27.39
N CYS A 638 -32.09 22.16 -26.13
CA CYS A 638 -32.15 20.81 -25.56
C CYS A 638 -33.14 19.84 -26.23
N LEU A 639 -34.04 20.31 -27.10
CA LEU A 639 -35.03 19.51 -27.83
C LEU A 639 -34.59 19.16 -29.26
N ILE A 640 -33.48 19.74 -29.75
CA ILE A 640 -32.98 19.47 -31.10
C ILE A 640 -32.75 17.96 -31.27
N GLY A 641 -33.33 17.41 -32.34
CA GLY A 641 -33.10 16.04 -32.81
C GLY A 641 -33.05 15.95 -34.33
N ASP A 642 -32.93 17.09 -35.01
CA ASP A 642 -32.94 17.22 -36.46
C ASP A 642 -31.87 18.23 -36.95
N ALA A 643 -31.38 18.03 -38.17
CA ALA A 643 -30.33 18.87 -38.74
C ALA A 643 -30.76 20.32 -39.00
N THR A 644 -32.02 20.55 -39.38
CA THR A 644 -32.54 21.89 -39.71
C THR A 644 -32.49 22.81 -38.50
N SER A 645 -32.99 22.34 -37.34
CA SER A 645 -32.92 23.09 -36.09
C SER A 645 -31.47 23.33 -35.68
N ASN A 646 -30.60 22.32 -35.78
CA ASN A 646 -29.18 22.44 -35.44
C ASN A 646 -28.45 23.50 -36.28
N HIS A 647 -28.69 23.54 -37.60
CA HIS A 647 -28.05 24.48 -38.52
C HIS A 647 -28.30 25.94 -38.17
N ILE A 648 -29.48 26.26 -37.66
CA ILE A 648 -29.90 27.62 -37.32
C ILE A 648 -29.50 27.97 -35.89
N LEU A 649 -29.79 27.09 -34.92
CA LEU A 649 -29.61 27.38 -33.50
C LEU A 649 -28.14 27.55 -33.11
N GLN A 650 -27.22 26.83 -33.76
CA GLN A 650 -25.78 26.98 -33.52
C GLN A 650 -25.22 28.35 -33.93
N LEU A 651 -25.90 29.10 -34.81
CA LEU A 651 -25.44 30.42 -35.27
C LEU A 651 -25.57 31.49 -34.19
N TYR A 652 -26.54 31.32 -33.28
CA TYR A 652 -26.87 32.31 -32.26
C TYR A 652 -26.69 31.80 -30.82
N ASN A 653 -26.48 30.50 -30.61
CA ASN A 653 -26.14 29.92 -29.30
C ASN A 653 -24.66 29.54 -29.20
N ALA A 654 -24.17 29.37 -27.97
CA ALA A 654 -22.84 28.84 -27.69
C ALA A 654 -22.86 27.85 -26.51
N GLY A 655 -21.99 26.83 -26.58
CA GLY A 655 -21.77 25.86 -25.51
C GLY A 655 -20.55 26.18 -24.65
N LEU A 656 -20.28 25.35 -23.64
CA LEU A 656 -19.03 25.44 -22.86
C LEU A 656 -17.81 25.31 -23.77
N VAL A 657 -17.89 24.41 -24.74
CA VAL A 657 -16.88 24.12 -25.74
C VAL A 657 -17.57 23.98 -27.10
N LYS A 658 -16.81 23.92 -28.19
CA LYS A 658 -17.35 23.71 -29.54
C LYS A 658 -16.42 22.81 -30.36
N PHE A 659 -16.92 22.29 -31.48
CA PHE A 659 -16.07 21.61 -32.46
C PHE A 659 -15.27 22.61 -33.29
N GLY A 660 -14.04 22.24 -33.65
CA GLY A 660 -13.17 23.02 -34.53
C GLY A 660 -13.55 22.92 -36.01
N LYS A 661 -12.55 22.97 -36.91
CA LYS A 661 -12.77 22.67 -38.34
C LYS A 661 -13.04 21.18 -38.59
N ASP A 662 -12.57 20.36 -37.66
CA ASP A 662 -12.77 18.93 -37.57
C ASP A 662 -13.53 18.62 -36.26
N THR A 663 -13.53 17.36 -35.86
CA THR A 663 -14.27 16.93 -34.68
C THR A 663 -13.48 17.08 -33.38
N ASN A 664 -12.35 17.80 -33.39
CA ASN A 664 -11.64 18.13 -32.16
C ASN A 664 -12.41 19.20 -31.38
N VAL A 665 -12.36 19.12 -30.06
CA VAL A 665 -13.07 20.03 -29.16
C VAL A 665 -12.15 21.20 -28.82
N ILE A 666 -12.65 22.42 -29.00
CA ILE A 666 -11.93 23.66 -28.73
C ILE A 666 -12.71 24.53 -27.71
N PRO A 667 -12.03 25.44 -26.99
CA PRO A 667 -12.68 26.38 -26.08
C PRO A 667 -13.79 27.20 -26.75
N SER A 668 -14.88 27.45 -26.02
CA SER A 668 -15.94 28.41 -26.39
C SER A 668 -16.28 29.29 -25.19
N LEU A 669 -17.42 29.14 -24.50
CA LEU A 669 -17.73 29.91 -23.28
C LEU A 669 -16.74 29.61 -22.14
N ALA A 670 -16.24 28.36 -22.05
CA ALA A 670 -15.11 28.04 -21.20
C ALA A 670 -13.81 28.40 -21.92
N LYS A 671 -12.96 29.21 -21.27
CA LYS A 671 -11.62 29.54 -21.80
C LYS A 671 -10.65 28.36 -21.71
N TYR A 672 -10.80 27.51 -20.69
CA TYR A 672 -10.09 26.23 -20.51
C TYR A 672 -10.82 25.33 -19.50
N TRP A 673 -10.37 24.09 -19.35
CA TRP A 673 -10.85 23.14 -18.36
C TRP A 673 -9.70 22.29 -17.80
N THR A 674 -9.95 21.64 -16.66
CA THR A 674 -9.06 20.64 -16.05
C THR A 674 -9.84 19.37 -15.75
N ILE A 675 -9.14 18.24 -15.72
CA ILE A 675 -9.67 16.92 -15.40
C ILE A 675 -8.86 16.32 -14.23
N ASN A 676 -9.48 15.49 -13.39
CA ASN A 676 -8.74 14.67 -12.42
C ASN A 676 -8.25 13.35 -13.05
N GLU A 677 -7.40 12.63 -12.31
CA GLU A 677 -6.78 11.36 -12.75
C GLU A 677 -7.79 10.31 -13.23
N ASP A 678 -8.86 10.14 -12.45
CA ASP A 678 -9.89 9.16 -12.74
C ASP A 678 -10.83 9.59 -13.88
N ALA A 679 -10.65 10.77 -14.48
CA ALA A 679 -11.56 11.34 -15.47
C ALA A 679 -13.03 11.42 -15.00
N THR A 680 -13.25 11.52 -13.69
CA THR A 680 -14.56 11.62 -13.02
C THR A 680 -14.89 13.04 -12.57
N GLU A 681 -13.94 13.97 -12.63
CA GLU A 681 -14.11 15.36 -12.21
C GLU A 681 -13.58 16.29 -13.29
N TRP A 682 -14.46 17.19 -13.76
CA TRP A 682 -14.15 18.17 -14.80
C TRP A 682 -14.43 19.57 -14.29
N THR A 683 -13.45 20.46 -14.33
CA THR A 683 -13.62 21.87 -13.92
C THR A 683 -13.49 22.77 -15.13
N PHE A 684 -14.49 23.60 -15.38
CA PHE A 684 -14.53 24.56 -16.49
C PHE A 684 -14.44 25.98 -15.95
N PHE A 685 -13.58 26.78 -16.59
CA PHE A 685 -13.35 28.18 -16.26
C PHE A 685 -13.94 29.04 -17.38
N LEU A 686 -14.97 29.82 -17.04
CA LEU A 686 -15.76 30.61 -17.99
C LEU A 686 -15.06 31.92 -18.35
N ARG A 687 -15.43 32.47 -19.51
CA ARG A 687 -15.02 33.80 -19.97
C ARG A 687 -15.82 34.88 -19.24
N GLU A 688 -15.12 35.80 -18.58
CA GLU A 688 -15.73 36.96 -17.92
C GLU A 688 -16.30 38.00 -18.91
N ASN A 689 -15.87 37.94 -20.18
CA ASN A 689 -16.36 38.81 -21.25
C ASN A 689 -17.47 38.16 -22.10
N ALA A 690 -18.06 37.05 -21.67
CA ALA A 690 -19.17 36.41 -22.38
C ALA A 690 -20.51 37.00 -21.95
N TYR A 691 -21.30 37.47 -22.92
CA TYR A 691 -22.61 38.07 -22.71
C TYR A 691 -23.66 37.40 -23.60
N PHE A 692 -24.88 37.29 -23.10
CA PHE A 692 -26.06 37.02 -23.92
C PHE A 692 -26.35 38.23 -24.83
N HIS A 693 -27.13 38.01 -25.89
CA HIS A 693 -27.45 39.06 -26.89
C HIS A 693 -28.19 40.28 -26.32
N ASP A 694 -28.80 40.14 -25.16
CA ASP A 694 -29.43 41.25 -24.42
C ASP A 694 -28.47 42.03 -23.50
N GLY A 695 -27.19 41.67 -23.50
CA GLY A 695 -26.13 42.30 -22.71
C GLY A 695 -25.98 41.76 -21.29
N THR A 696 -26.74 40.73 -20.88
CA THR A 696 -26.54 40.09 -19.58
C THR A 696 -25.32 39.17 -19.58
N PRO A 697 -24.50 39.11 -18.52
CA PRO A 697 -23.31 38.26 -18.48
C PRO A 697 -23.69 36.77 -18.40
N VAL A 698 -22.87 35.90 -18.99
CA VAL A 698 -23.00 34.45 -18.88
C VAL A 698 -22.26 33.95 -17.63
N THR A 699 -22.95 33.25 -16.74
CA THR A 699 -22.39 32.78 -15.46
C THR A 699 -22.46 31.26 -15.29
N ALA A 700 -21.76 30.73 -14.29
CA ALA A 700 -21.81 29.31 -13.92
C ALA A 700 -23.22 28.82 -13.54
N GLU A 701 -24.09 29.74 -13.10
CA GLU A 701 -25.49 29.43 -12.77
C GLU A 701 -26.33 29.17 -14.03
N ASP A 702 -26.10 29.92 -15.11
CA ASP A 702 -26.76 29.69 -16.41
C ASP A 702 -26.38 28.33 -16.99
N VAL A 703 -25.10 27.96 -16.85
CA VAL A 703 -24.60 26.62 -17.25
C VAL A 703 -25.33 25.54 -16.44
N LYS A 704 -25.36 25.65 -15.11
CA LYS A 704 -26.00 24.65 -14.26
C LYS A 704 -27.48 24.45 -14.60
N GLU A 705 -28.24 25.54 -14.77
CA GLU A 705 -29.67 25.44 -15.08
C GLU A 705 -29.93 24.90 -16.49
N SER A 706 -29.08 25.25 -17.46
CA SER A 706 -29.13 24.67 -18.82
C SER A 706 -28.94 23.14 -18.78
N PHE A 707 -27.96 22.64 -18.04
CA PHE A 707 -27.70 21.20 -17.93
C PHE A 707 -28.82 20.46 -17.20
N LYS A 708 -29.41 21.07 -16.16
CA LYS A 708 -30.62 20.53 -15.51
C LYS A 708 -31.78 20.37 -16.49
N ARG A 709 -31.90 21.28 -17.45
CA ARG A 709 -32.93 21.18 -18.50
C ARG A 709 -32.64 20.07 -19.50
N VAL A 710 -31.38 19.88 -19.90
CA VAL A 710 -30.96 18.78 -20.79
C VAL A 710 -31.26 17.41 -20.15
N VAL A 711 -31.02 17.24 -18.85
CA VAL A 711 -31.35 15.98 -18.14
C VAL A 711 -32.84 15.65 -18.22
N LEU A 712 -33.72 16.63 -18.42
CA LEU A 712 -35.17 16.44 -18.55
C LEU A 712 -35.66 16.37 -20.01
N SER A 713 -34.74 16.31 -20.98
CA SER A 713 -35.05 16.29 -22.40
C SER A 713 -34.69 14.94 -23.06
N PRO A 714 -35.09 14.71 -24.33
CA PRO A 714 -34.65 13.52 -25.07
C PRO A 714 -33.13 13.38 -25.19
N ASN A 715 -32.39 14.49 -25.02
CA ASN A 715 -30.94 14.55 -25.09
C ASN A 715 -30.23 14.28 -23.74
N ALA A 716 -30.96 13.83 -22.72
CA ALA A 716 -30.40 13.39 -21.44
C ALA A 716 -29.23 12.38 -21.55
N PRO A 717 -29.18 11.45 -22.52
CA PRO A 717 -28.04 10.53 -22.68
C PRO A 717 -26.67 11.21 -22.78
N PHE A 718 -26.58 12.45 -23.30
CA PHE A 718 -25.32 13.20 -23.36
C PHE A 718 -24.76 13.60 -21.99
N VAL A 719 -25.61 13.61 -20.94
CA VAL A 719 -25.29 14.12 -19.60
C VAL A 719 -25.64 13.15 -18.46
N ASN A 720 -26.20 11.98 -18.76
CA ASN A 720 -26.64 10.99 -17.75
C ASN A 720 -25.51 10.41 -16.89
N MET A 721 -24.26 10.49 -17.36
CA MET A 721 -23.08 10.09 -16.60
C MET A 721 -22.73 11.05 -15.45
N ILE A 722 -23.32 12.26 -15.42
CA ILE A 722 -23.14 13.20 -14.33
C ILE A 722 -23.79 12.63 -13.06
N LYS A 723 -23.04 12.61 -11.97
CA LYS A 723 -23.47 12.10 -10.68
C LYS A 723 -24.81 12.71 -10.24
N GLY A 724 -25.80 11.83 -10.01
CA GLY A 724 -27.14 12.22 -9.59
C GLY A 724 -28.08 12.72 -10.69
N ALA A 725 -27.64 12.80 -11.96
CA ALA A 725 -28.52 13.14 -13.09
C ALA A 725 -29.67 12.12 -13.27
N PRO A 726 -29.47 10.79 -13.16
CA PRO A 726 -30.57 9.83 -13.25
C PRO A 726 -31.63 9.99 -12.16
N GLU A 727 -31.22 10.36 -10.93
CA GLU A 727 -32.15 10.58 -9.82
C GLU A 727 -32.90 11.92 -9.95
N TYR A 728 -32.25 12.93 -10.54
CA TYR A 728 -32.91 14.18 -10.92
C TYR A 728 -33.95 13.96 -12.05
N LEU A 729 -33.61 13.19 -13.09
CA LEU A 729 -34.55 12.80 -14.16
C LEU A 729 -35.79 12.09 -13.58
N LYS A 730 -35.62 11.19 -12.61
CA LYS A 730 -36.70 10.51 -11.89
C LYS A 730 -37.44 11.41 -10.88
N ARG A 731 -37.06 12.69 -10.77
CA ARG A 731 -37.61 13.69 -9.82
C ARG A 731 -37.48 13.31 -8.35
N ARG A 732 -36.43 12.54 -8.00
CA ARG A 732 -36.15 12.11 -6.61
C ARG A 732 -35.28 13.10 -5.85
N THR A 733 -34.54 13.96 -6.56
CA THR A 733 -33.77 15.07 -6.01
C THR A 733 -34.24 16.40 -6.59
N LYS A 734 -33.97 17.51 -5.89
CA LYS A 734 -34.29 18.87 -6.37
C LYS A 734 -33.19 19.47 -7.23
N ASP A 735 -32.00 18.87 -7.21
CA ASP A 735 -30.81 19.36 -7.88
C ASP A 735 -29.92 18.18 -8.30
N ILE A 736 -28.95 18.43 -9.19
CA ILE A 736 -28.00 17.43 -9.66
C ILE A 736 -26.75 17.49 -8.77
N GLU A 737 -26.47 16.41 -8.04
CA GLU A 737 -25.36 16.36 -7.08
C GLU A 737 -24.02 16.71 -7.73
N GLY A 738 -23.79 16.18 -8.94
CA GLY A 738 -22.56 16.29 -9.68
C GLY A 738 -22.32 17.64 -10.34
N ILE A 739 -23.22 18.61 -10.29
CA ILE A 739 -22.96 19.96 -10.85
C ILE A 739 -22.74 20.95 -9.70
N LYS A 740 -21.49 21.37 -9.51
CA LYS A 740 -21.08 22.29 -8.44
C LYS A 740 -20.58 23.61 -9.01
N ILE A 741 -21.13 24.71 -8.52
CA ILE A 741 -20.63 26.06 -8.78
C ILE A 741 -19.58 26.37 -7.73
N ILE A 742 -18.35 26.67 -8.16
CA ILE A 742 -17.25 27.04 -7.27
C ILE A 742 -17.26 28.55 -7.04
N ASN A 743 -17.45 29.31 -8.11
CA ASN A 743 -17.67 30.76 -8.11
C ASN A 743 -18.43 31.17 -9.40
N GLU A 744 -18.67 32.47 -9.59
CA GLU A 744 -19.45 33.02 -10.71
C GLU A 744 -18.99 32.55 -12.10
N TYR A 745 -17.70 32.30 -12.28
CA TYR A 745 -17.09 31.91 -13.56
C TYR A 745 -16.39 30.53 -13.50
N THR A 746 -16.68 29.71 -12.50
CA THR A 746 -16.06 28.38 -12.35
C THR A 746 -17.11 27.34 -11.97
N ILE A 747 -17.27 26.33 -12.81
CA ILE A 747 -18.20 25.22 -12.60
C ILE A 747 -17.48 23.88 -12.68
N LYS A 748 -17.89 22.94 -11.85
CA LYS A 748 -17.32 21.60 -11.73
C LYS A 748 -18.40 20.54 -11.96
N PHE A 749 -18.08 19.54 -12.76
CA PHE A 749 -18.89 18.37 -13.04
C PHE A 749 -18.23 17.14 -12.42
N PHE A 750 -19.00 16.37 -11.65
CA PHE A 750 -18.63 15.06 -11.14
C PHE A 750 -19.42 14.00 -11.88
N LEU A 751 -18.73 12.97 -12.36
CA LEU A 751 -19.28 11.85 -13.10
C LEU A 751 -19.33 10.61 -12.20
N ASP A 752 -20.28 9.71 -12.45
CA ASP A 752 -20.40 8.43 -11.71
C ASP A 752 -19.30 7.43 -12.07
N TYR A 753 -18.62 7.62 -13.21
CA TYR A 753 -17.53 6.78 -13.70
C TYR A 753 -16.64 7.57 -14.69
N PRO A 754 -15.40 7.13 -14.95
CA PRO A 754 -14.51 7.76 -15.94
C PRO A 754 -15.16 7.83 -17.32
N TYR A 755 -15.26 9.02 -17.94
CA TYR A 755 -15.88 9.15 -19.26
C TYR A 755 -15.27 10.29 -20.09
N ILE A 756 -14.19 10.01 -20.82
CA ILE A 756 -13.51 11.00 -21.68
C ILE A 756 -14.40 11.62 -22.77
N PRO A 757 -15.30 10.87 -23.45
CA PRO A 757 -16.21 11.45 -24.43
C PRO A 757 -17.17 12.52 -23.87
N PHE A 758 -17.22 12.71 -22.53
CA PHE A 758 -17.96 13.80 -21.90
C PHE A 758 -17.63 15.13 -22.54
N LEU A 759 -16.35 15.44 -22.76
CA LEU A 759 -15.92 16.72 -23.35
C LEU A 759 -16.53 16.95 -24.75
N SER A 760 -16.52 15.91 -25.59
CA SER A 760 -17.11 15.95 -26.93
C SER A 760 -18.64 16.07 -26.89
N ASN A 761 -19.30 15.49 -25.89
CA ASN A 761 -20.74 15.70 -25.68
C ASN A 761 -21.04 17.17 -25.38
N LEU A 762 -20.19 17.89 -24.64
CA LEU A 762 -20.42 19.30 -24.29
C LEU A 762 -20.38 20.26 -25.49
N ALA A 763 -19.87 19.80 -26.64
CA ALA A 763 -19.74 20.60 -27.86
C ALA A 763 -20.98 20.57 -28.78
N VAL A 764 -21.97 19.71 -28.50
CA VAL A 764 -23.18 19.59 -29.33
C VAL A 764 -24.17 20.73 -29.04
N CYS A 765 -24.89 21.20 -30.06
CA CYS A 765 -25.86 22.31 -29.91
C CYS A 765 -26.93 22.07 -28.82
N PRO A 766 -27.46 20.85 -28.59
CA PRO A 766 -28.35 20.58 -27.47
C PRO A 766 -27.85 20.98 -26.08
N LEU A 767 -26.53 21.08 -25.89
CA LEU A 767 -25.88 21.46 -24.63
C LEU A 767 -25.45 22.95 -24.60
N SER A 768 -25.99 23.77 -25.52
CA SER A 768 -25.81 25.22 -25.50
C SER A 768 -26.26 25.83 -24.16
N VAL A 769 -25.55 26.87 -23.72
CA VAL A 769 -25.89 27.60 -22.50
C VAL A 769 -27.03 28.57 -22.80
N ILE A 770 -28.14 28.38 -22.08
CA ILE A 770 -29.36 29.17 -22.17
C ILE A 770 -29.42 30.07 -20.95
N LYS A 771 -29.84 31.32 -21.15
CA LYS A 771 -30.08 32.26 -20.06
C LYS A 771 -31.04 31.66 -19.05
N ARG A 772 -30.68 31.66 -17.76
CA ARG A 772 -31.42 30.95 -16.71
C ARG A 772 -32.94 31.16 -16.73
N ASP A 773 -33.38 32.40 -16.93
CA ASP A 773 -34.80 32.76 -16.89
C ASP A 773 -35.59 32.21 -18.11
N MET A 774 -34.88 31.79 -19.15
CA MET A 774 -35.43 31.21 -20.38
C MET A 774 -35.33 29.69 -20.44
N VAL A 775 -34.57 29.05 -19.55
CA VAL A 775 -34.36 27.58 -19.52
C VAL A 775 -35.69 26.79 -19.49
N ARG A 776 -36.76 27.37 -18.94
CA ARG A 776 -38.09 26.76 -18.84
C ARG A 776 -39.05 27.18 -19.94
N PHE A 777 -38.60 27.99 -20.90
CA PHE A 777 -39.43 28.42 -22.01
C PHE A 777 -39.85 27.21 -22.84
N THR A 778 -41.08 27.30 -23.36
CA THR A 778 -41.56 26.42 -24.42
C THR A 778 -40.87 26.77 -25.74
N ASP A 779 -41.01 25.90 -26.73
CA ASP A 779 -40.43 26.10 -28.05
C ASP A 779 -40.93 27.41 -28.71
N ASP A 780 -42.24 27.67 -28.62
CA ASP A 780 -42.84 28.92 -29.13
C ASP A 780 -42.30 30.17 -28.40
N GLN A 781 -42.08 30.08 -27.09
CA GLN A 781 -41.51 31.18 -26.32
C GLN A 781 -40.05 31.44 -26.69
N MET A 782 -39.28 30.39 -27.00
CA MET A 782 -37.91 30.51 -27.53
C MET A 782 -37.91 31.11 -28.93
N ARG A 783 -38.83 30.70 -29.80
CA ARG A 783 -38.99 31.28 -31.14
C ARG A 783 -39.30 32.78 -31.10
N LEU A 784 -40.15 33.20 -30.17
CA LEU A 784 -40.51 34.61 -30.00
C LEU A 784 -39.40 35.45 -29.35
N ASN A 785 -38.51 34.82 -28.59
CA ASN A 785 -37.39 35.47 -27.91
C ASN A 785 -36.09 34.69 -28.13
N PRO A 786 -35.53 34.66 -29.35
CA PRO A 786 -34.34 33.88 -29.69
C PRO A 786 -33.05 34.54 -29.17
N ILE A 787 -32.89 34.56 -27.84
CA ILE A 787 -31.70 35.10 -27.17
C ILE A 787 -30.72 33.96 -26.90
N GLY A 788 -29.51 34.10 -27.43
CA GLY A 788 -28.37 33.23 -27.11
C GLY A 788 -27.15 34.04 -26.72
N CYS A 789 -25.97 33.43 -26.83
CA CYS A 789 -24.67 34.05 -26.57
C CYS A 789 -23.66 33.80 -27.72
N GLY A 790 -24.15 33.34 -28.87
CA GLY A 790 -23.36 33.03 -30.06
C GLY A 790 -22.99 34.24 -30.91
N PRO A 791 -22.34 34.00 -32.06
CA PRO A 791 -21.78 35.03 -32.92
C PRO A 791 -22.83 35.88 -33.67
N PHE A 792 -24.05 35.39 -33.89
CA PHE A 792 -25.10 36.15 -34.56
C PHE A 792 -26.33 36.32 -33.67
N ILE A 793 -27.09 37.40 -33.88
CA ILE A 793 -28.31 37.77 -33.16
C ILE A 793 -29.47 37.63 -34.15
N VAL A 794 -30.53 36.92 -33.78
CA VAL A 794 -31.71 36.79 -34.65
C VAL A 794 -32.49 38.11 -34.63
N SER A 795 -32.63 38.76 -35.79
CA SER A 795 -33.35 40.04 -35.91
C SER A 795 -34.77 39.87 -36.46
N GLU A 796 -34.99 38.90 -37.36
CA GLU A 796 -36.30 38.65 -37.95
C GLU A 796 -36.53 37.15 -38.22
N ILE A 797 -37.76 36.68 -37.94
CA ILE A 797 -38.24 35.34 -38.27
C ILE A 797 -39.60 35.49 -38.95
N THR A 798 -39.69 35.11 -40.23
CA THR A 798 -40.95 35.00 -40.99
C THR A 798 -41.15 33.55 -41.46
N ASN A 799 -42.21 33.28 -42.24
CA ASN A 799 -42.36 31.96 -42.86
C ASN A 799 -41.54 31.84 -44.16
N GLU A 800 -41.06 32.97 -44.67
CA GLU A 800 -40.34 33.10 -45.94
C GLU A 800 -38.83 33.24 -45.72
N HIS A 801 -38.38 33.76 -44.57
CA HIS A 801 -36.96 33.92 -44.26
C HIS A 801 -36.65 34.06 -42.76
N ILE A 802 -35.37 33.88 -42.41
CA ILE A 802 -34.77 34.25 -41.12
C ILE A 802 -33.60 35.20 -41.38
N ILE A 803 -33.55 36.32 -40.66
CA ILE A 803 -32.42 37.27 -40.70
C ILE A 803 -31.68 37.21 -39.38
N LEU A 804 -30.36 37.06 -39.46
CA LEU A 804 -29.46 37.17 -38.31
C LEU A 804 -28.43 38.28 -38.55
N GLU A 805 -28.21 39.13 -37.55
CA GLU A 805 -27.25 40.23 -37.55
C GLU A 805 -25.98 39.85 -36.75
N SER A 806 -24.84 40.43 -37.10
CA SER A 806 -23.59 40.17 -36.40
C SER A 806 -23.61 40.66 -34.95
N ASN A 807 -23.18 39.83 -33.99
CA ASN A 807 -22.91 40.28 -32.63
C ASN A 807 -21.54 40.99 -32.58
N HIS A 808 -21.56 42.32 -32.62
CA HIS A 808 -20.33 43.13 -32.55
C HIS A 808 -19.55 42.98 -31.24
N HIS A 809 -20.17 42.45 -30.19
CA HIS A 809 -19.57 42.25 -28.86
C HIS A 809 -19.31 40.78 -28.54
N HIS A 810 -19.29 39.89 -29.54
CA HIS A 810 -19.03 38.48 -29.33
C HIS A 810 -17.64 38.23 -28.70
N PHE A 811 -17.56 37.31 -27.73
CA PHE A 811 -16.36 37.12 -26.90
C PHE A 811 -15.15 36.54 -27.66
N GLU A 812 -15.36 35.92 -28.83
CA GLU A 812 -14.27 35.48 -29.73
C GLU A 812 -13.88 36.54 -30.78
N GLY A 813 -14.60 37.66 -30.84
CA GLY A 813 -14.46 38.72 -31.83
C GLY A 813 -15.63 38.79 -32.79
N GLU A 814 -15.78 39.96 -33.43
CA GLU A 814 -16.88 40.26 -34.35
C GLU A 814 -16.90 39.27 -35.55
N PRO A 815 -18.07 38.70 -35.91
CA PRO A 815 -18.23 37.94 -37.15
C PRO A 815 -17.85 38.76 -38.38
N TYR A 816 -17.36 38.12 -39.44
CA TYR A 816 -16.93 38.87 -40.62
C TYR A 816 -18.11 39.42 -41.45
N LEU A 817 -19.18 38.64 -41.56
CA LEU A 817 -20.45 39.04 -42.16
C LEU A 817 -21.20 39.99 -41.24
N ASP A 818 -21.92 40.95 -41.81
CA ASP A 818 -22.81 41.82 -41.05
C ASP A 818 -24.22 41.20 -40.93
N THR A 819 -24.64 40.37 -41.90
CA THR A 819 -25.96 39.75 -41.91
C THR A 819 -25.97 38.37 -42.57
N ILE A 820 -26.80 37.47 -42.07
CA ILE A 820 -27.16 36.18 -42.69
C ILE A 820 -28.64 36.23 -43.06
N GLU A 821 -28.97 35.84 -44.28
CA GLU A 821 -30.36 35.66 -44.73
C GLU A 821 -30.58 34.20 -45.12
N ILE A 822 -31.45 33.54 -44.37
CA ILE A 822 -31.87 32.16 -44.63
C ILE A 822 -33.23 32.24 -45.30
N ILE A 823 -33.32 31.87 -46.58
CA ILE A 823 -34.58 31.86 -47.33
C ILE A 823 -35.27 30.52 -47.05
N ILE A 824 -36.52 30.56 -46.61
CA ILE A 824 -37.33 29.37 -46.34
C ILE A 824 -38.19 29.05 -47.56
N GLY A 825 -37.99 27.88 -48.17
CA GLY A 825 -38.74 27.46 -49.35
C GLY A 825 -38.13 26.29 -50.09
N ASP A 826 -38.59 26.02 -51.31
CA ASP A 826 -38.06 24.92 -52.13
C ASP A 826 -36.56 25.09 -52.42
N ASP A 827 -35.78 24.10 -52.03
CA ASP A 827 -34.33 24.05 -52.17
C ASP A 827 -33.88 23.35 -53.47
N SER A 828 -34.81 22.78 -54.24
CA SER A 828 -34.51 22.07 -55.50
C SER A 828 -33.79 22.93 -56.54
N GLN A 829 -34.01 24.25 -56.49
CA GLN A 829 -33.40 25.24 -57.38
C GLN A 829 -32.15 25.90 -56.79
N SER A 830 -31.68 25.50 -55.60
CA SER A 830 -30.56 26.17 -54.90
C SER A 830 -29.30 26.26 -55.76
N PHE A 831 -28.95 25.18 -56.49
CA PHE A 831 -27.82 25.21 -57.39
C PHE A 831 -28.01 26.24 -58.53
N ASN A 832 -29.20 26.32 -59.12
CA ASN A 832 -29.51 27.34 -60.14
C ASN A 832 -29.48 28.76 -59.56
N ARG A 833 -29.98 28.97 -58.34
CA ARG A 833 -29.93 30.25 -57.63
C ARG A 833 -28.50 30.67 -57.28
N LEU A 834 -27.63 29.71 -57.01
CA LEU A 834 -26.19 29.95 -56.85
C LEU A 834 -25.57 30.38 -58.19
N LEU A 835 -25.94 29.72 -59.29
CA LEU A 835 -25.48 30.07 -60.64
C LEU A 835 -25.93 31.48 -61.08
N THR A 836 -27.08 31.96 -60.60
CA THR A 836 -27.58 33.33 -60.84
C THR A 836 -27.15 34.35 -59.77
N HIS A 837 -26.33 33.93 -58.80
CA HIS A 837 -25.83 34.75 -57.68
C HIS A 837 -26.89 35.27 -56.71
N GLU A 838 -28.10 34.70 -56.72
CA GLU A 838 -29.17 34.99 -55.74
C GLU A 838 -28.83 34.48 -54.34
N ILE A 839 -28.07 33.38 -54.27
CA ILE A 839 -27.56 32.80 -53.02
C ILE A 839 -26.05 32.57 -53.12
N ASP A 840 -25.39 32.37 -51.98
CA ASP A 840 -23.93 32.22 -51.89
C ASP A 840 -23.47 30.78 -51.60
N PHE A 841 -24.41 29.89 -51.25
CA PHE A 841 -24.16 28.49 -50.90
C PHE A 841 -25.28 27.58 -51.45
N ALA A 842 -24.90 26.42 -51.95
CA ALA A 842 -25.82 25.34 -52.27
C ALA A 842 -25.15 23.98 -52.00
N GLU A 843 -25.90 23.03 -51.44
CA GLU A 843 -25.53 21.63 -51.52
C GLU A 843 -25.65 21.14 -52.97
N ILE A 844 -24.71 20.29 -53.40
CA ILE A 844 -24.64 19.84 -54.79
C ILE A 844 -24.46 18.32 -54.87
N ASP A 845 -24.89 17.75 -55.98
CA ASP A 845 -24.60 16.35 -56.34
C ASP A 845 -23.54 16.29 -57.45
N ALA A 846 -23.21 15.08 -57.89
CA ALA A 846 -22.19 14.91 -58.92
C ALA A 846 -22.62 15.43 -60.31
N GLU A 847 -23.93 15.51 -60.61
CA GLU A 847 -24.41 16.06 -61.88
C GLU A 847 -24.20 17.58 -61.91
N ASN A 848 -24.44 18.24 -60.78
CA ASN A 848 -24.10 19.65 -60.59
C ASN A 848 -22.59 19.88 -60.72
N ILE A 849 -21.75 19.01 -60.13
CA ILE A 849 -20.29 19.09 -60.29
C ILE A 849 -19.86 18.97 -61.75
N ASP A 850 -20.43 18.00 -62.48
CA ASP A 850 -20.16 17.84 -63.91
C ASP A 850 -20.62 19.07 -64.71
N THR A 851 -21.73 19.68 -64.33
CA THR A 851 -22.23 20.92 -64.92
C THR A 851 -21.27 22.09 -64.68
N ILE A 852 -20.77 22.26 -63.45
CA ILE A 852 -19.76 23.27 -63.10
C ILE A 852 -18.50 23.08 -63.97
N LYS A 853 -18.01 21.84 -64.10
CA LYS A 853 -16.83 21.49 -64.89
C LYS A 853 -17.04 21.72 -66.39
N LYS A 854 -18.16 21.24 -66.95
CA LYS A 854 -18.50 21.37 -68.38
C LYS A 854 -18.66 22.83 -68.79
N ASN A 855 -19.27 23.64 -67.93
CA ASN A 855 -19.50 25.06 -68.19
C ASN A 855 -18.34 25.96 -67.78
N ASN A 856 -17.23 25.39 -67.28
CA ASN A 856 -16.04 26.11 -66.82
C ASN A 856 -16.36 27.29 -65.87
N ARG A 857 -17.29 27.07 -64.92
CA ARG A 857 -17.75 28.07 -63.96
C ARG A 857 -16.67 28.35 -62.90
N ILE A 858 -15.78 29.29 -63.20
CA ILE A 858 -14.70 29.73 -62.30
C ILE A 858 -15.18 30.57 -61.11
N ASP A 859 -16.42 31.06 -61.18
CA ASP A 859 -17.10 31.87 -60.18
C ASP A 859 -17.78 31.03 -59.09
N ILE A 860 -17.61 29.70 -59.11
CA ILE A 860 -18.07 28.76 -58.07
C ILE A 860 -16.92 27.86 -57.62
N ARG A 861 -16.79 27.67 -56.30
CA ARG A 861 -15.86 26.72 -55.68
C ARG A 861 -16.63 25.52 -55.16
N VAL A 862 -16.18 24.32 -55.55
CA VAL A 862 -16.71 23.05 -55.03
C VAL A 862 -15.83 22.56 -53.90
N MET A 863 -16.44 22.20 -52.78
CA MET A 863 -15.78 21.64 -51.61
C MET A 863 -16.43 20.31 -51.23
N SER A 864 -15.63 19.35 -50.78
CA SER A 864 -16.11 18.00 -50.44
C SER A 864 -15.36 17.44 -49.24
N THR A 865 -16.08 16.82 -48.30
CA THR A 865 -15.50 16.09 -47.17
C THR A 865 -16.30 14.81 -46.90
N PRO A 866 -15.68 13.68 -46.47
CA PRO A 866 -16.44 12.54 -46.00
C PRO A 866 -17.27 12.93 -44.77
N SER A 867 -18.55 12.58 -44.78
CA SER A 867 -19.44 12.81 -43.65
C SER A 867 -19.12 11.83 -42.52
N LEU A 868 -19.40 12.25 -41.29
CA LEU A 868 -19.30 11.39 -40.11
C LEU A 868 -20.58 10.55 -39.99
N ASP A 869 -20.86 9.73 -41.00
CA ASP A 869 -22.10 8.96 -41.11
C ASP A 869 -21.86 7.50 -41.51
N ILE A 870 -22.93 6.70 -41.48
CA ILE A 870 -23.01 5.41 -42.16
C ILE A 870 -24.43 5.19 -42.66
N GLN A 871 -24.57 4.70 -43.89
CA GLN A 871 -25.82 4.16 -44.43
C GLN A 871 -25.76 2.63 -44.37
N TYR A 872 -26.83 1.99 -43.91
CA TYR A 872 -26.86 0.55 -43.71
C TYR A 872 -28.25 -0.05 -43.91
N VAL A 873 -28.30 -1.37 -44.08
CA VAL A 873 -29.52 -2.16 -43.87
C VAL A 873 -29.41 -2.89 -42.55
N GLY A 874 -30.25 -2.52 -41.59
CA GLY A 874 -30.31 -3.17 -40.29
C GLY A 874 -31.10 -4.47 -40.36
N MET A 875 -30.66 -5.47 -39.60
CA MET A 875 -31.31 -6.78 -39.50
C MET A 875 -31.77 -6.99 -38.07
N ASN A 876 -33.07 -7.20 -37.85
CA ASN A 876 -33.61 -7.34 -36.51
C ASN A 876 -33.41 -8.76 -35.95
N MET A 877 -32.39 -8.93 -35.09
CA MET A 877 -32.01 -10.23 -34.52
C MET A 877 -33.10 -10.89 -33.67
N MET A 878 -34.11 -10.14 -33.21
CA MET A 878 -35.24 -10.69 -32.46
C MET A 878 -36.21 -11.49 -33.32
N LYS A 879 -36.19 -11.33 -34.65
CA LYS A 879 -37.08 -12.06 -35.56
C LYS A 879 -36.74 -13.53 -35.69
N LYS A 880 -35.47 -13.92 -35.47
CA LYS A 880 -34.99 -15.30 -35.53
C LYS A 880 -35.42 -16.02 -36.83
N ASN A 881 -35.35 -15.30 -37.95
CA ASN A 881 -35.57 -15.82 -39.30
C ASN A 881 -34.23 -16.26 -39.93
N GLU A 882 -34.24 -16.80 -41.15
CA GLU A 882 -33.04 -17.36 -41.80
C GLU A 882 -31.91 -16.33 -41.95
N ILE A 883 -32.24 -15.05 -42.17
CA ILE A 883 -31.24 -13.98 -42.24
C ILE A 883 -30.55 -13.78 -40.88
N THR A 884 -31.32 -13.80 -39.79
CA THR A 884 -30.82 -13.40 -38.47
C THR A 884 -30.29 -14.56 -37.64
N LEU A 885 -30.74 -15.79 -37.90
CA LEU A 885 -30.25 -17.02 -37.25
C LEU A 885 -28.81 -17.37 -37.63
N TYR A 886 -28.43 -17.14 -38.89
CA TYR A 886 -27.15 -17.58 -39.41
C TYR A 886 -26.23 -16.40 -39.74
N LYS A 887 -25.09 -16.33 -39.06
CA LYS A 887 -24.03 -15.34 -39.34
C LYS A 887 -23.59 -15.38 -40.81
N GLN A 888 -23.48 -16.58 -41.38
CA GLN A 888 -23.11 -16.81 -42.77
C GLN A 888 -24.07 -16.13 -43.75
N VAL A 889 -25.38 -16.10 -43.48
CA VAL A 889 -26.37 -15.43 -44.33
C VAL A 889 -26.19 -13.91 -44.27
N ARG A 890 -25.95 -13.35 -43.07
CA ARG A 890 -25.66 -11.92 -42.91
C ARG A 890 -24.38 -11.48 -43.62
N GLN A 891 -23.35 -12.33 -43.56
CA GLN A 891 -22.10 -12.15 -44.29
C GLN A 891 -22.34 -12.27 -45.80
N ALA A 892 -23.16 -13.22 -46.25
CA ALA A 892 -23.52 -13.40 -47.66
C ALA A 892 -24.22 -12.17 -48.24
N LEU A 893 -25.15 -11.55 -47.51
CA LEU A 893 -25.79 -10.29 -47.92
C LEU A 893 -24.78 -9.16 -48.12
N ASN A 894 -23.77 -9.06 -47.23
CA ASN A 894 -22.70 -8.08 -47.40
C ASN A 894 -21.82 -8.38 -48.63
N TYR A 895 -21.43 -9.64 -48.86
CA TYR A 895 -20.64 -10.05 -50.02
C TYR A 895 -21.41 -9.94 -51.35
N ALA A 896 -22.73 -10.10 -51.34
CA ALA A 896 -23.60 -9.95 -52.51
C ALA A 896 -23.94 -8.49 -52.85
N THR A 897 -23.60 -7.53 -51.99
CA THR A 897 -23.87 -6.12 -52.25
C THR A 897 -22.70 -5.47 -53.01
N ASP A 898 -22.91 -5.12 -54.28
CA ASP A 898 -21.94 -4.32 -55.05
C ASP A 898 -22.03 -2.84 -54.63
N LYS A 899 -21.25 -2.49 -53.60
CA LYS A 899 -21.23 -1.14 -53.03
C LYS A 899 -20.75 -0.10 -54.05
N SER A 900 -19.85 -0.46 -54.97
CA SER A 900 -19.35 0.45 -56.01
C SER A 900 -20.45 0.80 -57.00
N ARG A 901 -21.19 -0.21 -57.49
CA ARG A 901 -22.37 0.00 -58.33
C ARG A 901 -23.45 0.79 -57.61
N TYR A 902 -23.73 0.45 -56.35
CA TYR A 902 -24.69 1.17 -55.50
C TYR A 902 -24.33 2.66 -55.38
N ILE A 903 -23.07 3.01 -55.11
CA ILE A 903 -22.61 4.40 -55.03
C ILE A 903 -22.74 5.10 -56.39
N ASN A 904 -22.31 4.47 -57.48
CA ASN A 904 -22.33 5.08 -58.80
C ASN A 904 -23.75 5.37 -59.31
N GLU A 905 -24.71 4.45 -59.13
CA GLU A 905 -26.07 4.60 -59.67
C GLU A 905 -27.04 5.40 -58.77
N THR A 906 -26.73 5.52 -57.47
CA THR A 906 -27.62 6.18 -56.47
C THR A 906 -27.05 7.45 -55.85
N LYS A 907 -25.74 7.65 -55.97
CA LYS A 907 -25.01 8.82 -55.46
C LYS A 907 -24.08 9.45 -56.51
N ASN A 908 -24.09 8.95 -57.75
CA ASN A 908 -23.23 9.43 -58.84
C ASN A 908 -21.74 9.53 -58.44
N GLY A 909 -21.25 8.59 -57.63
CA GLY A 909 -19.86 8.58 -57.15
C GLY A 909 -19.61 9.37 -55.85
N ALA A 910 -20.58 10.11 -55.32
CA ALA A 910 -20.46 10.90 -54.09
C ALA A 910 -20.62 10.05 -52.81
N GLY A 911 -19.81 9.01 -52.66
CA GLY A 911 -19.77 8.18 -51.45
C GLY A 911 -18.58 7.25 -51.38
N LEU A 912 -18.33 6.71 -50.19
CA LEU A 912 -17.28 5.72 -49.92
C LEU A 912 -17.92 4.40 -49.50
N ALA A 913 -17.38 3.29 -50.02
CA ALA A 913 -17.84 1.96 -49.61
C ALA A 913 -17.48 1.73 -48.14
N ALA A 914 -18.49 1.43 -47.31
CA ALA A 914 -18.27 1.17 -45.90
C ALA A 914 -17.55 -0.18 -45.70
N LYS A 915 -16.43 -0.16 -44.99
CA LYS A 915 -15.69 -1.38 -44.60
C LYS A 915 -16.16 -1.94 -43.26
N GLY A 916 -16.69 -1.07 -42.41
CA GLY A 916 -17.20 -1.34 -41.08
C GLY A 916 -18.13 -0.21 -40.66
N ILE A 917 -18.16 0.08 -39.37
CA ILE A 917 -19.04 1.11 -38.80
C ILE A 917 -18.40 2.49 -38.88
N PHE A 918 -17.07 2.60 -38.73
CA PHE A 918 -16.41 3.89 -38.60
C PHE A 918 -16.10 4.53 -39.97
N PRO A 919 -16.48 5.80 -40.19
CA PRO A 919 -16.09 6.56 -41.37
C PRO A 919 -14.61 6.99 -41.31
N PRO A 920 -13.98 7.32 -42.45
CA PRO A 920 -12.56 7.74 -42.50
C PRO A 920 -12.21 9.01 -41.74
N THR A 921 -13.20 9.84 -41.41
CA THR A 921 -13.05 11.08 -40.63
C THR A 921 -13.00 10.85 -39.13
N LEU A 922 -13.26 9.63 -38.67
CA LEU A 922 -13.19 9.27 -37.25
C LEU A 922 -11.80 8.73 -36.90
N SER A 923 -11.25 9.12 -35.75
CA SER A 923 -9.91 8.71 -35.30
C SER A 923 -9.73 7.19 -35.16
N ALA A 924 -10.79 6.47 -34.79
CA ALA A 924 -10.77 5.01 -34.68
C ALA A 924 -10.74 4.28 -36.04
N PHE A 925 -10.84 4.98 -37.18
CA PHE A 925 -10.91 4.36 -38.49
C PHE A 925 -9.72 3.43 -38.78
N ASN A 926 -10.00 2.14 -38.93
CA ASN A 926 -8.99 1.14 -39.22
C ASN A 926 -8.76 1.02 -40.74
N LYS A 927 -7.71 1.68 -41.26
CA LYS A 927 -7.33 1.63 -42.69
C LYS A 927 -7.10 0.19 -43.19
N SER A 928 -6.64 -0.71 -42.33
CA SER A 928 -6.32 -2.11 -42.64
C SER A 928 -7.53 -3.04 -42.62
N LEU A 929 -8.70 -2.58 -42.15
CA LEU A 929 -9.94 -3.35 -42.19
C LEU A 929 -10.33 -3.62 -43.65
N GLN A 930 -10.55 -4.89 -43.98
CA GLN A 930 -10.92 -5.31 -45.33
C GLN A 930 -12.42 -5.17 -45.60
N GLY A 931 -13.25 -5.39 -44.57
CA GLY A 931 -14.70 -5.42 -44.71
C GLY A 931 -15.17 -6.53 -45.66
N TYR A 932 -16.16 -6.19 -46.48
CA TYR A 932 -16.84 -7.11 -47.41
C TYR A 932 -16.66 -6.64 -48.85
N PRO A 933 -15.58 -7.05 -49.55
CA PRO A 933 -15.46 -6.80 -50.99
C PRO A 933 -16.53 -7.57 -51.75
N TYR A 934 -17.08 -7.00 -52.83
CA TYR A 934 -18.13 -7.66 -53.62
C TYR A 934 -17.65 -9.02 -54.16
N ASN A 935 -18.33 -10.10 -53.78
CA ASN A 935 -18.03 -11.46 -54.19
C ASN A 935 -19.29 -12.35 -54.10
N PRO A 936 -20.13 -12.39 -55.15
CA PRO A 936 -21.37 -13.16 -55.14
C PRO A 936 -21.13 -14.69 -55.09
N HIS A 937 -19.96 -15.18 -55.51
CA HIS A 937 -19.60 -16.60 -55.37
C HIS A 937 -19.41 -16.97 -53.90
N LYS A 938 -18.62 -16.19 -53.16
CA LYS A 938 -18.45 -16.38 -51.72
C LYS A 938 -19.78 -16.25 -50.97
N ALA A 939 -20.64 -15.32 -51.37
CA ALA A 939 -21.99 -15.21 -50.80
C ALA A 939 -22.81 -16.50 -51.01
N LYS A 940 -22.79 -17.09 -52.21
CA LYS A 940 -23.47 -18.37 -52.48
C LYS A 940 -22.87 -19.53 -51.69
N ASP A 941 -21.56 -19.55 -51.49
CA ASP A 941 -20.92 -20.62 -50.71
C ASP A 941 -21.29 -20.53 -49.23
N LEU A 942 -21.30 -19.32 -48.66
CA LEU A 942 -21.80 -19.08 -47.30
C LEU A 942 -23.28 -19.49 -47.12
N MET A 943 -24.12 -19.23 -48.12
CA MET A 943 -25.52 -19.70 -48.11
C MET A 943 -25.62 -21.23 -48.13
N LYS A 944 -24.76 -21.93 -48.88
CA LYS A 944 -24.72 -23.41 -48.92
C LYS A 944 -24.27 -24.02 -47.58
N GLU A 945 -23.31 -23.41 -46.90
CA GLU A 945 -22.77 -23.91 -45.61
C GLU A 945 -23.87 -24.11 -44.55
N VAL A 946 -24.92 -23.29 -44.60
CA VAL A 946 -26.06 -23.36 -43.66
C VAL A 946 -27.30 -24.02 -44.27
N GLY A 947 -27.16 -24.70 -45.42
CA GLY A 947 -28.23 -25.44 -46.08
C GLY A 947 -29.21 -24.58 -46.89
N LEU A 948 -28.88 -23.31 -47.17
CA LEU A 948 -29.72 -22.37 -47.92
C LEU A 948 -29.19 -22.09 -49.34
N GLY A 949 -28.45 -23.04 -49.93
CA GLY A 949 -27.80 -22.87 -51.24
C GLY A 949 -28.77 -22.66 -52.42
N GLU A 950 -30.02 -23.12 -52.31
CA GLU A 950 -31.09 -22.87 -53.30
C GLU A 950 -31.88 -21.57 -53.01
N GLY A 951 -31.50 -20.82 -51.97
CA GLY A 951 -32.20 -19.63 -51.52
C GLY A 951 -33.36 -19.92 -50.55
N VAL A 952 -34.10 -18.87 -50.22
CA VAL A 952 -35.27 -18.91 -49.32
C VAL A 952 -36.56 -18.76 -50.15
N LYS A 953 -37.60 -19.51 -49.80
CA LYS A 953 -38.83 -19.57 -50.60
C LYS A 953 -39.75 -18.36 -50.41
N HIS A 954 -39.76 -17.78 -49.21
CA HIS A 954 -40.61 -16.64 -48.85
C HIS A 954 -39.89 -15.29 -49.02
N TYR A 955 -40.65 -14.21 -48.86
CA TYR A 955 -40.14 -12.84 -48.93
C TYR A 955 -39.86 -12.30 -47.53
N PHE A 956 -38.74 -11.61 -47.36
CA PHE A 956 -38.46 -10.80 -46.18
C PHE A 956 -38.95 -9.38 -46.39
N GLU A 957 -39.60 -8.82 -45.39
CA GLU A 957 -40.03 -7.42 -45.42
C GLU A 957 -38.84 -6.49 -45.15
N MET A 958 -38.59 -5.54 -46.06
CA MET A 958 -37.65 -4.45 -45.86
C MET A 958 -38.39 -3.12 -45.87
N ILE A 959 -38.44 -2.44 -44.74
CA ILE A 959 -39.05 -1.13 -44.64
C ILE A 959 -38.04 -0.01 -44.95
N CYS A 960 -38.50 1.07 -45.56
CA CYS A 960 -37.68 2.23 -45.86
C CYS A 960 -38.53 3.50 -45.96
N SER A 961 -37.89 4.68 -46.07
CA SER A 961 -38.62 5.93 -46.35
C SER A 961 -39.26 5.88 -47.73
N ASP A 962 -40.45 6.45 -47.84
CA ASP A 962 -41.22 6.63 -49.07
C ASP A 962 -40.63 7.61 -50.09
N SER A 963 -39.45 8.18 -49.84
CA SER A 963 -38.76 9.00 -50.84
C SER A 963 -38.31 8.18 -52.06
N ASP A 964 -38.49 8.73 -53.27
CA ASP A 964 -38.09 8.08 -54.52
C ASP A 964 -36.61 7.68 -54.55
N LYS A 965 -35.74 8.51 -53.95
CA LYS A 965 -34.29 8.25 -53.85
C LYS A 965 -34.00 6.99 -53.01
N VAL A 966 -34.73 6.79 -51.90
CA VAL A 966 -34.56 5.63 -51.02
C VAL A 966 -35.20 4.38 -51.64
N LEU A 967 -36.37 4.52 -52.29
CA LEU A 967 -37.01 3.43 -53.02
C LEU A 967 -36.12 2.85 -54.12
N LYS A 968 -35.47 3.71 -54.93
CA LYS A 968 -34.50 3.27 -55.95
C LYS A 968 -33.35 2.46 -55.34
N ARG A 969 -32.81 2.91 -54.20
CA ARG A 969 -31.75 2.20 -53.47
C ARG A 969 -32.22 0.83 -52.96
N ALA A 970 -33.45 0.76 -52.43
CA ALA A 970 -34.05 -0.47 -51.94
C ALA A 970 -34.24 -1.52 -53.04
N GLU A 971 -34.73 -1.11 -54.23
CA GLU A 971 -34.92 -2.00 -55.38
C GLU A 971 -33.58 -2.57 -55.89
N MET A 972 -32.51 -1.76 -55.92
CA MET A 972 -31.18 -2.26 -56.27
C MET A 972 -30.67 -3.35 -55.32
N LEU A 973 -30.87 -3.17 -54.01
CA LEU A 973 -30.46 -4.18 -53.02
C LEU A 973 -31.28 -5.47 -53.16
N LYS A 974 -32.59 -5.33 -53.41
CA LYS A 974 -33.49 -6.46 -53.70
C LYS A 974 -33.00 -7.25 -54.92
N ASP A 975 -32.62 -6.58 -56.01
CA ASP A 975 -32.10 -7.23 -57.21
C ASP A 975 -30.79 -7.98 -56.93
N MET A 976 -29.85 -7.35 -56.21
CA MET A 976 -28.56 -7.96 -55.84
C MET A 976 -28.73 -9.20 -54.96
N TRP A 977 -29.63 -9.15 -53.97
CA TRP A 977 -29.82 -10.26 -53.04
C TRP A 977 -30.65 -11.41 -53.63
N GLN A 978 -31.46 -11.13 -54.66
CA GLN A 978 -32.14 -12.18 -55.42
C GLN A 978 -31.16 -13.11 -56.13
N GLU A 979 -29.97 -12.64 -56.52
CA GLU A 979 -28.94 -13.47 -57.15
C GLU A 979 -28.39 -14.58 -56.24
N ILE A 980 -28.49 -14.40 -54.92
CA ILE A 980 -28.14 -15.40 -53.89
C ILE A 980 -29.38 -16.09 -53.29
N GLY A 981 -30.56 -15.86 -53.88
CA GLY A 981 -31.81 -16.52 -53.51
C GLY A 981 -32.54 -15.91 -52.31
N ILE A 982 -32.20 -14.68 -51.90
CA ILE A 982 -32.94 -13.93 -50.88
C ILE A 982 -33.94 -13.00 -51.56
N LYS A 983 -35.23 -13.15 -51.24
CA LYS A 983 -36.30 -12.35 -51.85
C LYS A 983 -36.77 -11.27 -50.88
N ILE A 984 -36.79 -10.03 -51.33
CA ILE A 984 -37.20 -8.88 -50.51
C ILE A 984 -38.52 -8.29 -51.00
N LYS A 985 -39.42 -7.97 -50.06
CA LYS A 985 -40.61 -7.15 -50.27
C LYS A 985 -40.37 -5.77 -49.65
N ILE A 986 -40.27 -4.75 -50.49
CA ILE A 986 -40.03 -3.37 -50.04
C ILE A 986 -41.34 -2.75 -49.58
N VAL A 987 -41.32 -2.10 -48.41
CA VAL A 987 -42.47 -1.40 -47.83
C VAL A 987 -42.07 0.04 -47.53
N PRO A 988 -42.37 1.00 -48.42
CA PRO A 988 -42.14 2.41 -48.17
C PRO A 988 -43.10 2.95 -47.11
N LEU A 989 -42.59 3.77 -46.20
CA LEU A 989 -43.36 4.38 -45.11
C LEU A 989 -43.01 5.87 -44.95
N PRO A 990 -43.96 6.71 -44.52
CA PRO A 990 -43.66 8.05 -44.05
C PRO A 990 -42.66 8.03 -42.88
N TRP A 991 -41.81 9.04 -42.77
CA TRP A 991 -40.65 9.06 -41.85
C TRP A 991 -40.99 8.71 -40.39
N LEU A 992 -42.03 9.31 -39.81
CA LEU A 992 -42.42 9.05 -38.42
C LEU A 992 -42.95 7.61 -38.21
N GLU A 993 -43.63 7.04 -39.21
CA GLU A 993 -44.10 5.65 -39.13
C GLU A 993 -42.93 4.67 -39.27
N LEU A 994 -41.96 4.97 -40.15
CA LEU A 994 -40.71 4.20 -40.29
C LEU A 994 -39.99 4.10 -38.93
N LEU A 995 -39.72 5.24 -38.27
CA LEU A 995 -39.07 5.27 -36.96
C LEU A 995 -39.88 4.50 -35.91
N GLY A 996 -41.19 4.76 -35.82
CA GLY A 996 -42.05 4.09 -34.85
C GLY A 996 -42.10 2.57 -35.01
N ARG A 997 -42.07 2.05 -36.25
CA ARG A 997 -42.01 0.59 -36.50
C ARG A 997 -40.65 0.01 -36.16
N MET A 998 -39.56 0.72 -36.48
CA MET A 998 -38.19 0.30 -36.16
C MET A 998 -37.98 0.20 -34.65
N HIS A 999 -38.30 1.27 -33.91
CA HIS A 999 -38.12 1.31 -32.47
C HIS A 999 -38.97 0.27 -31.73
N ALA A 1000 -40.17 -0.03 -32.26
CA ALA A 1000 -41.01 -1.10 -31.73
C ALA A 1000 -40.47 -2.52 -31.99
N GLY A 1001 -39.35 -2.68 -32.72
CA GLY A 1001 -38.76 -3.96 -33.06
C GLY A 1001 -39.67 -4.84 -33.93
N LYS A 1002 -40.60 -4.24 -34.67
CA LYS A 1002 -41.63 -4.97 -35.44
C LYS A 1002 -41.19 -5.36 -36.85
N THR A 1003 -40.01 -4.93 -37.28
CA THR A 1003 -39.51 -5.04 -38.65
C THR A 1003 -38.54 -6.21 -38.81
N GLU A 1004 -38.39 -6.75 -40.02
CA GLU A 1004 -37.35 -7.76 -40.30
C GLU A 1004 -36.05 -7.10 -40.77
N LEU A 1005 -36.15 -6.31 -41.86
CA LEU A 1005 -35.08 -5.49 -42.39
C LEU A 1005 -35.54 -4.04 -42.47
N PHE A 1006 -34.60 -3.11 -42.34
CA PHE A 1006 -34.87 -1.70 -42.51
C PHE A 1006 -33.67 -0.96 -43.10
N MET A 1007 -33.92 0.02 -43.95
CA MET A 1007 -32.89 0.93 -44.43
C MET A 1007 -32.81 2.16 -43.54
N MET A 1008 -31.62 2.46 -43.03
CA MET A 1008 -31.40 3.61 -42.16
C MET A 1008 -29.98 4.17 -42.32
N GLY A 1009 -29.79 5.40 -41.86
CA GLY A 1009 -28.47 5.99 -41.66
C GLY A 1009 -28.25 6.36 -40.21
N TRP A 1010 -26.98 6.43 -39.80
CA TRP A 1010 -26.57 7.04 -38.54
C TRP A 1010 -25.55 8.13 -38.86
N ALA A 1011 -25.77 9.33 -38.37
CA ALA A 1011 -24.77 10.40 -38.37
C ALA A 1011 -24.30 10.55 -36.93
N GLY A 1012 -22.99 10.55 -36.70
CA GLY A 1012 -22.50 10.77 -35.36
C GLY A 1012 -22.64 12.25 -34.98
N ASP A 1013 -23.11 12.48 -33.76
CA ASP A 1013 -23.27 13.81 -33.16
C ASP A 1013 -21.95 14.32 -32.58
N THR A 1014 -21.09 13.39 -32.18
CA THR A 1014 -19.80 13.66 -31.58
C THR A 1014 -18.72 12.96 -32.40
N GLY A 1015 -17.52 13.54 -32.47
CA GLY A 1015 -16.35 12.91 -33.09
C GLY A 1015 -15.85 11.63 -32.40
N GLU A 1016 -16.67 10.99 -31.58
CA GLU A 1016 -16.31 9.90 -30.70
C GLU A 1016 -16.84 8.57 -31.22
N PRO A 1017 -16.02 7.51 -31.28
CA PRO A 1017 -16.47 6.17 -31.65
C PRO A 1017 -17.61 5.62 -30.80
N ASP A 1018 -17.70 6.05 -29.54
CA ASP A 1018 -18.76 5.66 -28.63
C ASP A 1018 -20.16 6.04 -29.13
N ASN A 1019 -20.30 7.21 -29.77
CA ASN A 1019 -21.59 7.71 -30.29
C ASN A 1019 -22.08 6.89 -31.51
N PHE A 1020 -21.24 6.03 -32.09
CA PHE A 1020 -21.68 4.97 -33.00
C PHE A 1020 -21.95 3.67 -32.24
N LEU A 1021 -21.00 3.23 -31.42
CA LEU A 1021 -21.01 1.87 -30.89
C LEU A 1021 -22.13 1.63 -29.87
N TYR A 1022 -22.23 2.50 -28.87
CA TYR A 1022 -23.18 2.26 -27.78
C TYR A 1022 -24.64 2.41 -28.24
N PRO A 1023 -25.04 3.46 -28.99
CA PRO A 1023 -26.41 3.58 -29.46
C PRO A 1023 -26.79 2.47 -30.44
N LEU A 1024 -25.90 2.07 -31.36
CA LEU A 1024 -26.26 1.11 -32.42
C LEU A 1024 -26.13 -0.37 -32.02
N PHE A 1025 -25.29 -0.72 -31.04
CA PHE A 1025 -24.94 -2.12 -30.78
C PHE A 1025 -25.00 -2.57 -29.32
N HIS A 1026 -24.99 -1.66 -28.34
CA HIS A 1026 -25.11 -2.07 -26.94
C HIS A 1026 -26.54 -2.59 -26.67
N SER A 1027 -26.65 -3.65 -25.87
CA SER A 1027 -27.96 -4.28 -25.61
C SER A 1027 -28.95 -3.40 -24.81
N ASP A 1028 -28.45 -2.49 -23.97
CA ASP A 1028 -29.30 -1.51 -23.27
C ASP A 1028 -29.92 -0.45 -24.20
N SER A 1029 -29.43 -0.33 -25.44
CA SER A 1029 -29.88 0.69 -26.40
C SER A 1029 -31.00 0.20 -27.33
N PHE A 1030 -31.68 -0.92 -27.01
CA PHE A 1030 -32.73 -1.47 -27.87
C PHE A 1030 -33.88 -0.48 -28.14
N GLY A 1031 -34.37 -0.48 -29.39
CA GLY A 1031 -35.51 0.32 -29.79
C GLY A 1031 -35.19 1.82 -29.89
N ASP A 1032 -35.88 2.64 -29.09
CA ASP A 1032 -35.71 4.11 -29.07
C ASP A 1032 -34.29 4.55 -28.67
N GLY A 1033 -33.50 3.67 -28.04
CA GLY A 1033 -32.09 3.94 -27.71
C GLY A 1033 -31.12 3.90 -28.90
N GLY A 1034 -31.57 3.44 -30.08
CA GLY A 1034 -30.80 3.43 -31.33
C GLY A 1034 -30.50 2.03 -31.90
N ASN A 1035 -30.41 1.00 -31.06
CA ASN A 1035 -30.08 -0.37 -31.46
C ASN A 1035 -31.33 -1.09 -31.98
N ASN A 1036 -31.75 -0.65 -33.17
CA ASN A 1036 -32.92 -1.18 -33.88
C ASN A 1036 -32.63 -2.54 -34.55
N THR A 1037 -31.36 -2.94 -34.63
CA THR A 1037 -30.99 -4.31 -35.04
C THR A 1037 -31.26 -5.32 -33.92
N CYS A 1038 -31.47 -4.86 -32.68
CA CYS A 1038 -31.56 -5.68 -31.49
C CYS A 1038 -30.38 -6.67 -31.36
N TYR A 1039 -29.20 -6.27 -31.86
CA TYR A 1039 -27.99 -7.05 -31.74
C TYR A 1039 -27.54 -7.05 -30.27
N SER A 1040 -27.22 -8.24 -29.75
CA SER A 1040 -26.64 -8.39 -28.42
C SER A 1040 -25.51 -9.40 -28.47
N ASN A 1041 -24.36 -8.99 -27.96
CA ASN A 1041 -23.21 -9.84 -27.74
C ASN A 1041 -22.55 -9.38 -26.44
N ARG A 1042 -22.60 -10.22 -25.41
CA ARG A 1042 -22.09 -9.89 -24.08
C ARG A 1042 -20.64 -9.39 -24.10
N ARG A 1043 -19.80 -9.97 -24.97
CA ARG A 1043 -18.40 -9.54 -25.10
C ARG A 1043 -18.32 -8.12 -25.69
N VAL A 1044 -19.15 -7.80 -26.68
CA VAL A 1044 -19.21 -6.47 -27.27
C VAL A 1044 -19.72 -5.46 -26.26
N ASP A 1045 -20.80 -5.77 -25.52
CA ASP A 1045 -21.34 -4.91 -24.47
C ASP A 1045 -20.26 -4.57 -23.41
N GLU A 1046 -19.58 -5.59 -22.88
CA GLU A 1046 -18.49 -5.43 -21.92
C GLU A 1046 -17.32 -4.60 -22.49
N MET A 1047 -16.95 -4.82 -23.76
CA MET A 1047 -15.87 -4.08 -24.41
C MET A 1047 -16.25 -2.61 -24.64
N ILE A 1048 -17.50 -2.30 -25.02
CA ILE A 1048 -17.98 -0.92 -25.18
C ILE A 1048 -17.94 -0.20 -23.83
N VAL A 1049 -18.50 -0.80 -22.77
CA VAL A 1049 -18.48 -0.20 -21.43
C VAL A 1049 -17.05 0.00 -20.93
N LYS A 1050 -16.15 -0.96 -21.17
CA LYS A 1050 -14.73 -0.81 -20.83
C LYS A 1050 -14.09 0.33 -21.62
N ALA A 1051 -14.34 0.44 -22.92
CA ALA A 1051 -13.76 1.50 -23.76
C ALA A 1051 -14.16 2.91 -23.29
N ARG A 1052 -15.40 3.07 -22.80
CA ARG A 1052 -15.88 4.32 -22.18
C ARG A 1052 -15.06 4.77 -20.97
N GLN A 1053 -14.51 3.81 -20.22
CA GLN A 1053 -13.78 4.06 -18.96
C GLN A 1053 -12.25 4.11 -19.12
N ILE A 1054 -11.71 3.86 -20.32
CA ILE A 1054 -10.27 3.97 -20.58
C ILE A 1054 -9.91 5.45 -20.82
N THR A 1055 -9.01 5.98 -20.01
CA THR A 1055 -8.50 7.36 -20.15
C THR A 1055 -7.45 7.47 -21.25
N ASN A 1056 -6.52 6.50 -21.33
CA ASN A 1056 -5.47 6.45 -22.35
C ASN A 1056 -6.04 6.35 -23.78
N TYR A 1057 -5.66 7.32 -24.62
CA TYR A 1057 -6.21 7.48 -25.97
C TYR A 1057 -5.93 6.29 -26.90
N ASP A 1058 -4.68 5.84 -27.00
CA ASP A 1058 -4.30 4.77 -27.94
C ASP A 1058 -4.92 3.43 -27.55
N SER A 1059 -4.91 3.11 -26.26
CA SER A 1059 -5.55 1.90 -25.73
C SER A 1059 -7.06 1.90 -26.02
N ARG A 1060 -7.71 3.07 -25.89
CA ARG A 1060 -9.14 3.23 -26.19
C ARG A 1060 -9.41 3.06 -27.70
N MET A 1061 -8.62 3.70 -28.57
CA MET A 1061 -8.76 3.56 -30.02
C MET A 1061 -8.55 2.12 -30.49
N GLN A 1062 -7.55 1.43 -29.97
CA GLN A 1062 -7.31 0.02 -30.27
C GLN A 1062 -8.50 -0.86 -29.87
N LEU A 1063 -9.06 -0.64 -28.68
CA LEU A 1063 -10.23 -1.39 -28.21
C LEU A 1063 -11.45 -1.14 -29.10
N TYR A 1064 -11.69 0.10 -29.55
CA TYR A 1064 -12.76 0.39 -30.51
C TYR A 1064 -12.57 -0.33 -31.85
N GLN A 1065 -11.34 -0.38 -32.37
CA GLN A 1065 -11.04 -1.12 -33.60
C GLN A 1065 -11.26 -2.63 -33.42
N ASP A 1066 -10.98 -3.16 -32.24
CA ASP A 1066 -11.23 -4.58 -31.95
C ASP A 1066 -12.72 -4.90 -31.81
N ILE A 1067 -13.52 -3.98 -31.26
CA ILE A 1067 -14.99 -4.08 -31.28
C ILE A 1067 -15.50 -4.06 -32.72
N GLU A 1068 -15.02 -3.13 -33.56
CA GLU A 1068 -15.42 -3.06 -34.97
C GLU A 1068 -15.11 -4.35 -35.73
N LYS A 1069 -13.96 -5.00 -35.48
CA LYS A 1069 -13.66 -6.31 -36.09
C LYS A 1069 -14.70 -7.37 -35.72
N ILE A 1070 -15.13 -7.42 -34.47
CA ILE A 1070 -16.18 -8.36 -34.00
C ILE A 1070 -17.51 -8.03 -34.69
N LEU A 1071 -17.88 -6.75 -34.77
CA LEU A 1071 -19.12 -6.31 -35.42
C LEU A 1071 -19.12 -6.60 -36.93
N VAL A 1072 -18.01 -6.34 -37.62
CA VAL A 1072 -17.85 -6.70 -39.03
C VAL A 1072 -18.02 -8.19 -39.17
N GLU A 1073 -17.35 -8.98 -38.34
CA GLU A 1073 -17.44 -10.43 -38.38
C GLU A 1073 -18.87 -10.93 -38.13
N ASP A 1074 -19.55 -10.45 -37.07
CA ASP A 1074 -20.92 -10.82 -36.73
C ASP A 1074 -21.95 -10.31 -37.75
N ALA A 1075 -21.62 -9.27 -38.52
CA ALA A 1075 -22.44 -8.66 -39.57
C ALA A 1075 -23.89 -8.35 -39.12
N PRO A 1076 -24.12 -7.56 -38.06
CA PRO A 1076 -25.47 -7.21 -37.61
C PRO A 1076 -26.26 -6.34 -38.61
N MET A 1077 -25.55 -5.76 -39.57
CA MET A 1077 -26.10 -4.93 -40.65
C MET A 1077 -25.35 -5.19 -41.96
N VAL A 1078 -25.96 -4.78 -43.07
CA VAL A 1078 -25.24 -4.62 -44.34
C VAL A 1078 -24.65 -3.22 -44.36
N PHE A 1079 -23.33 -3.12 -44.21
CA PHE A 1079 -22.61 -1.84 -44.21
C PHE A 1079 -22.59 -1.30 -45.65
N LEU A 1080 -23.37 -0.26 -45.98
CA LEU A 1080 -23.48 0.20 -47.37
C LEU A 1080 -22.40 1.23 -47.69
N THR A 1081 -22.52 2.45 -47.17
CA THR A 1081 -21.69 3.58 -47.61
C THR A 1081 -21.55 4.66 -46.54
N HIS A 1082 -20.43 5.38 -46.56
CA HIS A 1082 -20.31 6.73 -45.97
C HIS A 1082 -20.56 7.78 -47.07
N VAL A 1083 -21.21 8.89 -46.76
CA VAL A 1083 -21.55 9.96 -47.71
C VAL A 1083 -20.38 10.93 -47.88
N TYR A 1084 -20.20 11.50 -49.09
CA TYR A 1084 -19.43 12.74 -49.24
C TYR A 1084 -20.38 13.93 -49.16
N ASN A 1085 -20.16 14.82 -48.20
CA ASN A 1085 -20.84 16.11 -48.17
C ASN A 1085 -20.21 17.00 -49.24
N GLN A 1086 -20.96 17.33 -50.29
CA GLN A 1086 -20.52 18.12 -51.42
C GLN A 1086 -21.29 19.44 -51.48
N VAL A 1087 -20.57 20.54 -51.51
CA VAL A 1087 -21.16 21.88 -51.52
C VAL A 1087 -20.51 22.75 -52.58
N ALA A 1088 -21.30 23.65 -53.15
CA ALA A 1088 -20.85 24.74 -53.99
C ALA A 1088 -21.01 26.06 -53.25
N VAL A 1089 -19.97 26.88 -53.30
CA VAL A 1089 -19.94 28.21 -52.69
C VAL A 1089 -19.52 29.21 -53.78
N ALA A 1090 -20.12 30.39 -53.81
CA ALA A 1090 -19.72 31.43 -54.75
C ALA A 1090 -18.23 31.77 -54.55
N SER A 1091 -17.45 31.97 -55.62
CA SER A 1091 -16.00 32.25 -55.52
C SER A 1091 -15.68 33.55 -54.78
N ARG A 1092 -16.64 34.49 -54.72
CA ARG A 1092 -16.56 35.71 -53.91
C ARG A 1092 -16.71 35.47 -52.40
N THR A 1093 -17.13 34.27 -51.99
CA THR A 1093 -17.35 33.91 -50.60
C THR A 1093 -16.18 33.06 -50.14
N HIS A 1094 -15.51 33.51 -49.09
CA HIS A 1094 -14.29 32.92 -48.53
C HIS A 1094 -14.52 32.46 -47.08
N GLY A 1095 -13.57 31.73 -46.53
CA GLY A 1095 -13.62 31.23 -45.15
C GLY A 1095 -14.59 30.07 -44.89
N TYR A 1096 -15.52 29.78 -45.82
CA TYR A 1096 -16.38 28.60 -45.76
C TYR A 1096 -15.55 27.31 -45.87
N TYR A 1097 -15.88 26.31 -45.07
CA TYR A 1097 -15.35 24.95 -45.15
C TYR A 1097 -16.45 23.93 -44.83
N VAL A 1098 -16.31 22.70 -45.34
CA VAL A 1098 -17.27 21.63 -45.07
C VAL A 1098 -16.88 20.92 -43.79
N HIS A 1099 -17.74 20.97 -42.77
CA HIS A 1099 -17.50 20.30 -41.50
C HIS A 1099 -17.96 18.83 -41.55
N PRO A 1100 -17.23 17.86 -40.95
CA PRO A 1100 -17.61 16.44 -40.94
C PRO A 1100 -18.97 16.16 -40.29
N LEU A 1101 -19.35 16.94 -39.26
CA LEU A 1101 -20.66 16.88 -38.60
C LEU A 1101 -21.78 17.61 -39.38
N SER A 1102 -21.52 18.01 -40.63
CA SER A 1102 -22.46 18.74 -41.49
C SER A 1102 -22.91 20.10 -40.94
N VAL A 1103 -22.18 20.66 -39.97
CA VAL A 1103 -22.37 22.01 -39.43
C VAL A 1103 -21.92 23.07 -40.45
N HIS A 1104 -22.61 24.21 -40.51
CA HIS A 1104 -22.24 25.34 -41.37
C HIS A 1104 -21.44 26.38 -40.58
N PRO A 1105 -20.12 26.51 -40.81
CA PRO A 1105 -19.24 27.36 -40.01
C PRO A 1105 -19.29 28.83 -40.49
N ILE A 1106 -20.47 29.44 -40.47
CA ILE A 1106 -20.72 30.76 -41.07
C ILE A 1106 -19.97 31.88 -40.33
N GLU A 1107 -19.59 31.67 -39.06
CA GLU A 1107 -18.83 32.65 -38.25
C GLU A 1107 -17.45 33.03 -38.84
N TYR A 1108 -16.89 32.16 -39.71
CA TYR A 1108 -15.61 32.37 -40.39
C TYR A 1108 -15.77 32.84 -41.84
N VAL A 1109 -16.99 32.93 -42.34
CA VAL A 1109 -17.29 33.28 -43.74
C VAL A 1109 -17.18 34.78 -43.95
N TRP A 1110 -16.63 35.20 -45.08
CA TRP A 1110 -16.61 36.61 -45.51
C TRP A 1110 -16.75 36.72 -47.03
N LYS A 1111 -17.10 37.91 -47.53
CA LYS A 1111 -17.38 38.14 -48.96
C LYS A 1111 -16.50 39.24 -49.55
N GLU A 1112 -16.03 39.03 -50.78
CA GLU A 1112 -15.44 40.10 -51.60
C GLU A 1112 -16.53 41.08 -52.05
N TRP A 1113 -16.23 42.38 -52.12
CA TRP A 1113 -17.11 43.38 -52.75
C TRP A 1113 -16.55 43.80 -54.10
N SER A 1114 -17.41 43.96 -55.11
CA SER A 1114 -17.02 44.57 -56.39
C SER A 1114 -16.87 46.10 -56.27
N GLU A 1115 -15.83 46.68 -56.89
CA GLU A 1115 -15.64 48.15 -56.93
C GLU A 1115 -16.78 48.88 -57.69
N ASN A 1116 -17.46 48.20 -58.61
CA ASN A 1116 -18.56 48.77 -59.39
C ASN A 1116 -19.92 48.75 -58.67
N GLY A 1117 -19.97 48.13 -57.49
CA GLY A 1117 -21.13 48.18 -56.65
C GLY A 1117 -22.41 47.58 -57.25
N GLU A 1118 -22.29 46.47 -57.97
CA GLU A 1118 -23.38 45.48 -58.06
C GLU A 1118 -23.30 44.52 -56.87
#